data_AF-A0A439CLQ0-F1
#
_entry.id   AF-A0A439CLQ0-F1
#
_cell.length_a   1.000
_cell.length_b   1.000
_cell.length_c   1.000
_cell.angle_alpha   90.00
_cell.angle_beta   90.00
_cell.angle_gamma   90.00
#
_symmetry.space_group_name_H-M   'P 1'
#
loop_
_entity.id
_entity.type
_entity.pdbx_description
1 polymer ?
#
loop_
_entity_poly.entity_id
_entity_poly.type
_entity_poly.pdbx_seq_one_letter_code
_entity_poly.pdbx_strand_id
1 'polypeptide(L)'
;MPNKKLIGPLSPWAARFGREEKSIPYSATTIRHSALAPEYPRLDPRYYGDNPDLREHFAGFERGMDEDRLHWSEKYQKHCIHMYTWQVGPLNRYLSFSPRFPKVLGGHATSEKLIDPPVADAIRRLTGAQNVASDEAGFGVFELERIKVDESQWLSFFQRDRWWDLEVEDPEPGVRWSVDDPKVWAELSICLELANRMMKAMVNDKHDWLRTILWGRLDYWRNVHPDPPDAYTRVLLSRNVDRFVCQQLGLQCFFDFADMEDWEARLEELLIGLKWSFMDNGDTRIMGLTEGRKIIQLELVTFFFFFSGSLTEGPRLNNYINYKDDPDPGLEPLVDFDGMAELGHACEKAIFGGAVEQLPLMRLPVSLWAGTWPWRRTAPYPKDLRNPAFAEDYQIRLWRIPALWTSKLLSESFWNDATVPRKSDNGFHLTRIFTSATSNAPPLPRDWGDVIVDRSVMPNLNDVEREMVRDWDERHALWNMFRQNWYQESQGRWKYTPWGLVGDRVPMTLFRHAFKERDQIECAVYSARLVHTISWLEGLQKLLSDLPPLNDWSWIFSAIGLLMLAACPIRLSTLTRNEPASEILKSSYIRPSKMALEVGNPDERIERDPIPSTSHAQSAPPTELGNPFRGIERHGPLVTQFDYLNMVLDVINFLAGNEIYTYGPWLVEILRCHAILHQERTRLKEHFPQDHQQKWASEWPFQLPEYSSPRGSAET
;
A
#
# COMPACT_ATOMS: atom_id res chain seq x y z
N MET A 1 3.50 45.69 -28.09
CA MET A 1 2.75 44.44 -28.36
C MET A 1 2.65 43.68 -27.04
N PRO A 2 1.46 43.28 -26.58
CA PRO A 2 1.35 42.54 -25.33
C PRO A 2 1.98 41.16 -25.48
N ASN A 3 2.84 40.79 -24.52
CA ASN A 3 3.44 39.47 -24.41
C ASN A 3 2.35 38.40 -24.47
N LYS A 4 2.25 37.68 -25.60
CA LYS A 4 1.43 36.48 -25.69
C LYS A 4 1.99 35.47 -24.68
N LYS A 5 1.26 35.25 -23.58
CA LYS A 5 1.43 34.09 -22.70
C LYS A 5 1.51 32.85 -23.60
N LEU A 6 2.68 32.21 -23.67
CA LEU A 6 2.82 30.90 -24.30
C LEU A 6 2.18 29.88 -23.37
N ILE A 7 0.93 29.54 -23.70
CA ILE A 7 0.10 28.52 -23.09
C ILE A 7 0.76 27.16 -23.36
N GLY A 8 1.16 26.44 -22.31
CA GLY A 8 1.55 25.03 -22.44
C GLY A 8 0.30 24.16 -22.63
N PRO A 9 0.34 23.11 -23.48
CA PRO A 9 -0.80 22.24 -23.67
C PRO A 9 -1.05 21.40 -22.41
N LEU A 10 -2.33 21.33 -22.00
CA LEU A 10 -2.80 20.32 -21.05
C LEU A 10 -2.83 18.95 -21.74
N SER A 11 -2.82 17.84 -20.99
CA SER A 11 -3.24 16.55 -21.58
C SER A 11 -4.71 16.63 -21.99
N PRO A 12 -5.16 15.87 -23.01
CA PRO A 12 -6.57 15.68 -23.35
C PRO A 12 -7.44 15.34 -22.14
N TRP A 13 -6.85 14.63 -21.17
CA TRP A 13 -7.47 14.40 -19.88
C TRP A 13 -7.93 15.68 -19.20
N ALA A 14 -7.05 16.66 -19.06
CA ALA A 14 -7.29 17.92 -18.38
C ALA A 14 -8.26 18.88 -19.14
N ALA A 15 -8.64 18.54 -20.38
CA ALA A 15 -9.65 19.26 -21.15
C ALA A 15 -11.09 18.99 -20.66
N ARG A 16 -11.36 17.81 -20.08
CA ARG A 16 -12.68 17.39 -19.55
C ARG A 16 -13.20 18.19 -18.37
N PHE A 17 -12.34 19.03 -17.82
CA PHE A 17 -12.53 19.64 -16.53
C PHE A 17 -13.00 21.05 -16.78
N GLY A 18 -14.32 21.22 -16.85
CA GLY A 18 -14.92 22.54 -16.83
C GLY A 18 -14.28 23.37 -15.72
N ARG A 19 -13.99 24.64 -16.01
CA ARG A 19 -13.78 25.63 -14.94
C ARG A 19 -15.09 25.68 -14.18
N GLU A 20 -15.13 25.29 -12.91
CA GLU A 20 -15.88 26.08 -11.92
C GLU A 20 -15.68 25.70 -10.45
N GLU A 21 -15.74 26.78 -9.68
CA GLU A 21 -16.17 26.99 -8.30
C GLU A 21 -15.78 26.02 -7.17
N LYS A 22 -14.97 26.61 -6.28
CA LYS A 22 -14.84 26.30 -4.85
C LYS A 22 -14.52 24.84 -4.53
N SER A 23 -13.26 24.67 -4.16
CA SER A 23 -12.73 23.62 -3.28
C SER A 23 -13.82 22.96 -2.43
N ILE A 24 -14.34 21.83 -2.91
CA ILE A 24 -15.02 20.89 -2.04
C ILE A 24 -13.91 20.06 -1.40
N PRO A 25 -13.70 20.20 -0.07
CA PRO A 25 -12.81 19.32 0.65
C PRO A 25 -13.50 17.95 0.71
N TYR A 26 -12.93 16.92 0.08
CA TYR A 26 -13.01 15.49 0.44
C TYR A 26 -14.32 14.88 1.05
N SER A 27 -15.51 15.49 0.94
CA SER A 27 -16.70 15.05 1.71
C SER A 27 -18.06 15.35 1.07
N ALA A 28 -18.17 15.63 -0.24
CA ALA A 28 -19.50 15.80 -0.85
C ALA A 28 -20.23 14.47 -1.11
N THR A 29 -19.57 13.32 -0.94
CA THR A 29 -20.19 12.01 -1.00
C THR A 29 -19.75 11.21 0.22
N THR A 30 -20.61 10.30 0.70
CA THR A 30 -20.25 9.23 1.65
C THR A 30 -19.18 8.27 1.09
N ILE A 31 -18.67 8.53 -0.11
CA ILE A 31 -17.72 7.71 -0.86
C ILE A 31 -16.32 8.27 -0.61
N ARG A 32 -15.50 7.51 0.12
CA ARG A 32 -14.07 7.83 0.33
C ARG A 32 -13.31 7.60 -0.98
N HIS A 33 -12.84 8.67 -1.60
CA HIS A 33 -12.09 8.61 -2.86
C HIS A 33 -10.65 8.08 -2.69
N SER A 34 -10.11 7.45 -3.74
CA SER A 34 -8.85 6.67 -3.72
C SER A 34 -7.53 7.46 -3.69
N ALA A 35 -7.58 8.79 -3.58
CA ALA A 35 -6.44 9.70 -3.72
C ALA A 35 -5.64 9.58 -5.05
N LEU A 36 -6.17 8.85 -6.05
CA LEU A 36 -5.51 8.62 -7.35
C LEU A 36 -5.77 9.70 -8.40
N ALA A 37 -6.45 10.78 -8.01
CA ALA A 37 -6.72 11.89 -8.93
C ALA A 37 -5.52 12.81 -8.91
N PRO A 38 -5.12 13.38 -10.05
CA PRO A 38 -4.35 14.60 -10.00
C PRO A 38 -5.13 15.58 -9.12
N GLU A 39 -4.45 16.20 -8.16
CA GLU A 39 -5.08 17.24 -7.34
C GLU A 39 -5.53 18.43 -8.19
N TYR A 40 -5.01 18.53 -9.42
CA TYR A 40 -5.48 19.46 -10.41
C TYR A 40 -5.30 18.96 -11.86
N PRO A 41 -6.32 19.10 -12.72
CA PRO A 41 -7.71 19.36 -12.35
C PRO A 41 -8.32 18.12 -11.64
N ARG A 42 -9.15 18.33 -10.61
CA ARG A 42 -9.72 17.23 -9.82
C ARG A 42 -10.80 16.51 -10.61
N LEU A 43 -10.67 15.19 -10.77
CA LEU A 43 -11.71 14.34 -11.37
C LEU A 43 -12.23 13.39 -10.32
N ASP A 44 -13.53 13.14 -10.34
CA ASP A 44 -14.04 11.97 -9.62
C ASP A 44 -13.38 10.71 -10.23
N PRO A 45 -12.78 9.83 -9.40
CA PRO A 45 -12.25 8.54 -9.81
C PRO A 45 -13.12 7.80 -10.82
N ARG A 46 -14.44 7.84 -10.67
CA ARG A 46 -15.39 7.12 -11.52
C ARG A 46 -15.39 7.53 -13.00
N TYR A 47 -14.67 8.59 -13.38
CA TYR A 47 -14.56 9.03 -14.78
C TYR A 47 -13.18 8.76 -15.40
N TYR A 48 -12.31 8.03 -14.70
CA TYR A 48 -10.96 7.78 -15.21
C TYR A 48 -10.93 6.93 -16.49
N GLY A 49 -11.95 6.10 -16.69
CA GLY A 49 -12.10 5.25 -17.87
C GLY A 49 -12.68 5.96 -19.09
N ASP A 50 -13.11 7.22 -19.00
CA ASP A 50 -13.76 7.88 -20.14
C ASP A 50 -12.72 8.40 -21.17
N ASN A 51 -13.12 8.57 -22.45
CA ASN A 51 -12.29 9.18 -23.53
C ASN A 51 -12.35 10.72 -23.61
N PRO A 52 -11.21 11.43 -23.47
CA PRO A 52 -11.19 12.89 -23.31
C PRO A 52 -11.92 13.64 -24.42
N ASP A 53 -12.59 14.75 -24.09
CA ASP A 53 -13.14 15.64 -25.11
C ASP A 53 -11.99 16.39 -25.79
N LEU A 54 -11.73 16.02 -27.05
CA LEU A 54 -10.68 16.64 -27.87
C LEU A 54 -11.06 18.03 -28.38
N ARG A 55 -12.33 18.46 -28.20
CA ARG A 55 -12.87 19.74 -28.69
C ARG A 55 -12.76 20.85 -27.65
N GLU A 56 -12.79 20.52 -26.36
CA GLU A 56 -12.58 21.48 -25.29
C GLU A 56 -11.10 21.93 -25.27
N HIS A 57 -10.89 23.24 -25.40
CA HIS A 57 -9.55 23.80 -25.60
C HIS A 57 -8.67 23.66 -24.35
N PHE A 58 -7.44 23.24 -24.58
CA PHE A 58 -6.34 23.16 -23.62
C PHE A 58 -6.07 24.52 -22.92
N ALA A 59 -6.64 24.75 -21.75
CA ALA A 59 -6.33 25.94 -20.94
C ALA A 59 -5.07 25.69 -20.09
N GLY A 60 -3.98 26.43 -20.30
CA GLY A 60 -2.80 26.31 -19.43
C GLY A 60 -3.13 26.59 -17.96
N PHE A 61 -2.26 26.16 -17.03
CA PHE A 61 -2.43 26.45 -15.60
C PHE A 61 -2.58 27.95 -15.37
N GLU A 62 -3.67 28.34 -14.70
CA GLU A 62 -3.90 29.74 -14.35
C GLU A 62 -2.99 30.19 -13.21
N ARG A 63 -2.68 29.25 -12.32
CA ARG A 63 -1.91 29.43 -11.10
C ARG A 63 -0.81 28.38 -11.03
N GLY A 64 0.36 28.77 -10.53
CA GLY A 64 1.43 27.80 -10.36
C GLY A 64 1.14 26.80 -9.24
N MET A 65 0.22 27.13 -8.32
CA MET A 65 -0.32 26.18 -7.34
C MET A 65 -0.98 24.98 -8.00
N ASP A 66 -1.61 25.17 -9.17
CA ASP A 66 -2.27 24.09 -9.88
C ASP A 66 -1.24 23.18 -10.59
N GLU A 67 -0.15 23.78 -11.09
CA GLU A 67 1.01 23.04 -11.62
C GLU A 67 1.71 22.25 -10.50
N ASP A 68 1.90 22.85 -9.32
CA ASP A 68 2.44 22.18 -8.13
C ASP A 68 1.59 20.99 -7.70
N ARG A 69 0.28 21.18 -7.57
CA ARG A 69 -0.68 20.13 -7.20
C ARG A 69 -0.61 18.94 -8.15
N LEU A 70 -0.54 19.21 -9.45
CA LEU A 70 -0.40 18.17 -10.46
C LEU A 70 0.90 17.39 -10.31
N HIS A 71 2.04 18.08 -10.23
CA HIS A 71 3.34 17.42 -10.08
C HIS A 71 3.47 16.67 -8.76
N TRP A 72 2.97 17.25 -7.67
CA TRP A 72 2.96 16.63 -6.35
C TRP A 72 2.12 15.35 -6.37
N SER A 73 0.88 15.42 -6.86
CA SER A 73 -0.02 14.26 -6.92
C SER A 73 0.51 13.17 -7.86
N GLU A 74 1.03 13.50 -9.04
CA GLU A 74 1.59 12.48 -9.94
C GLU A 74 2.90 11.88 -9.42
N LYS A 75 3.76 12.66 -8.77
CA LYS A 75 4.98 12.14 -8.14
C LYS A 75 4.65 11.27 -6.92
N TYR A 76 3.71 11.70 -6.09
CA TYR A 76 3.20 10.91 -4.97
C TYR A 76 2.57 9.61 -5.47
N GLN A 77 1.74 9.67 -6.51
CA GLN A 77 1.15 8.50 -7.15
C GLN A 77 2.22 7.57 -7.72
N LYS A 78 3.20 8.07 -8.49
CA LYS A 78 4.30 7.24 -8.99
C LYS A 78 5.11 6.63 -7.84
N HIS A 79 5.33 7.35 -6.76
CA HIS A 79 6.07 6.85 -5.60
C HIS A 79 5.29 5.76 -4.84
N CYS A 80 4.02 6.01 -4.53
CA CYS A 80 3.19 5.14 -3.70
C CYS A 80 2.59 3.97 -4.47
N ILE A 81 2.23 4.16 -5.74
CA ILE A 81 1.49 3.17 -6.54
C ILE A 81 2.17 2.78 -7.85
N HIS A 82 3.30 3.39 -8.19
CA HIS A 82 4.17 3.03 -9.33
C HIS A 82 3.53 3.20 -10.71
N MET A 83 2.55 4.10 -10.84
CA MET A 83 1.87 4.42 -12.11
C MET A 83 1.44 5.89 -12.17
N TYR A 84 1.18 6.37 -13.38
CA TYR A 84 0.54 7.66 -13.64
C TYR A 84 -0.99 7.54 -13.58
N THR A 85 -1.68 8.65 -13.32
CA THR A 85 -3.15 8.68 -13.27
C THR A 85 -3.81 8.09 -14.51
N TRP A 86 -3.31 8.43 -15.70
CA TRP A 86 -3.93 7.99 -16.96
C TRP A 86 -3.93 6.46 -17.14
N GLN A 87 -3.00 5.76 -16.46
CA GLN A 87 -2.85 4.30 -16.50
C GLN A 87 -3.91 3.58 -15.68
N VAL A 88 -4.54 4.25 -14.71
CA VAL A 88 -5.57 3.67 -13.82
C VAL A 88 -6.84 3.31 -14.60
N GLY A 89 -7.25 4.17 -15.53
CA GLY A 89 -8.50 4.02 -16.30
C GLY A 89 -8.61 2.67 -17.02
N PRO A 90 -7.68 2.34 -17.95
CA PRO A 90 -7.72 1.07 -18.69
C PRO A 90 -7.76 -0.17 -17.80
N LEU A 91 -7.03 -0.16 -16.67
CA LEU A 91 -6.92 -1.32 -15.77
C LEU A 91 -8.22 -1.64 -15.02
N ASN A 92 -9.09 -0.65 -14.86
CA ASN A 92 -10.34 -0.78 -14.12
C ASN A 92 -11.61 -0.74 -14.98
N ARG A 93 -11.48 -0.33 -16.24
CA ARG A 93 -12.64 -0.03 -17.08
C ARG A 93 -13.44 -1.28 -17.45
N TYR A 94 -12.79 -2.43 -17.54
CA TYR A 94 -13.40 -3.64 -18.08
C TYR A 94 -13.48 -4.74 -17.02
N LEU A 95 -14.68 -5.31 -16.90
CA LEU A 95 -14.96 -6.54 -16.15
C LEU A 95 -15.47 -7.60 -17.14
N SER A 96 -15.20 -8.86 -16.82
CA SER A 96 -15.70 -10.00 -17.59
C SER A 96 -16.01 -11.13 -16.62
N PHE A 97 -17.30 -11.35 -16.40
CA PHE A 97 -17.75 -12.41 -15.51
C PHE A 97 -17.98 -13.70 -16.30
N SER A 98 -18.64 -13.66 -17.45
CA SER A 98 -18.93 -14.91 -18.18
C SER A 98 -19.07 -14.71 -19.68
N PRO A 99 -19.12 -15.79 -20.49
CA PRO A 99 -19.41 -15.67 -21.92
C PRO A 99 -20.72 -14.94 -22.23
N ARG A 100 -21.67 -14.93 -21.28
CA ARG A 100 -22.94 -14.19 -21.38
C ARG A 100 -22.75 -12.69 -21.16
N PHE A 101 -21.80 -12.30 -20.31
CA PHE A 101 -21.40 -10.93 -20.03
C PHE A 101 -19.91 -10.76 -20.31
N PRO A 102 -19.49 -10.93 -21.57
CA PRO A 102 -18.08 -10.97 -21.91
C PRO A 102 -17.42 -9.62 -21.64
N LYS A 103 -18.19 -8.53 -21.69
CA LYS A 103 -17.73 -7.17 -21.49
C LYS A 103 -18.77 -6.35 -20.71
N VAL A 104 -18.41 -5.96 -19.49
CA VAL A 104 -19.17 -5.02 -18.65
C VAL A 104 -18.24 -3.89 -18.21
N LEU A 105 -18.78 -2.69 -18.05
CA LEU A 105 -18.01 -1.57 -17.50
C LEU A 105 -17.80 -1.76 -16.00
N GLY A 106 -16.54 -1.71 -15.57
CA GLY A 106 -16.17 -1.55 -14.16
C GLY A 106 -16.35 -0.11 -13.69
N GLY A 107 -16.18 0.13 -12.39
CA GLY A 107 -16.52 1.36 -11.63
C GLY A 107 -15.87 2.69 -12.05
N HIS A 108 -15.44 2.86 -13.31
CA HIS A 108 -14.75 4.04 -13.83
C HIS A 108 -15.28 4.58 -15.18
N ALA A 109 -16.50 4.23 -15.61
CA ALA A 109 -17.14 4.82 -16.79
C ALA A 109 -18.67 4.95 -16.63
N THR A 110 -19.26 6.05 -17.14
CA THR A 110 -20.72 6.30 -17.03
C THR A 110 -21.47 6.21 -18.36
N SER A 111 -20.80 5.85 -19.46
CA SER A 111 -21.39 5.87 -20.79
C SER A 111 -21.87 4.48 -21.21
N GLU A 112 -23.20 4.29 -21.30
CA GLU A 112 -23.82 3.07 -21.84
C GLU A 112 -23.35 2.74 -23.27
N LYS A 113 -22.89 3.75 -24.04
CA LYS A 113 -22.41 3.58 -25.43
C LYS A 113 -21.21 2.64 -25.56
N LEU A 114 -20.53 2.34 -24.45
CA LEU A 114 -19.38 1.45 -24.40
C LEU A 114 -19.76 -0.02 -24.10
N ILE A 115 -21.01 -0.27 -23.72
CA ILE A 115 -21.56 -1.61 -23.52
C ILE A 115 -22.25 -2.04 -24.81
N ASP A 116 -21.99 -3.26 -25.26
CA ASP A 116 -22.62 -3.79 -26.47
C ASP A 116 -24.15 -3.82 -26.28
N PRO A 117 -24.96 -3.31 -27.23
CA PRO A 117 -26.42 -3.20 -27.06
C PRO A 117 -27.11 -4.51 -26.63
N PRO A 118 -26.75 -5.69 -27.17
CA PRO A 118 -27.32 -6.95 -26.68
C PRO A 118 -27.01 -7.25 -25.21
N VAL A 119 -25.81 -6.89 -24.74
CA VAL A 119 -25.39 -7.06 -23.35
C VAL A 119 -26.15 -6.07 -22.46
N ALA A 120 -26.27 -4.81 -22.88
CA ALA A 120 -27.08 -3.82 -22.18
C ALA A 120 -28.53 -4.28 -22.01
N ASP A 121 -29.17 -4.78 -23.08
CA ASP A 121 -30.54 -5.29 -23.00
C ASP A 121 -30.66 -6.52 -22.09
N ALA A 122 -29.67 -7.41 -22.08
CA ALA A 122 -29.63 -8.54 -21.16
C ALA A 122 -29.54 -8.06 -19.70
N ILE A 123 -28.68 -7.08 -19.41
CA ILE A 123 -28.55 -6.48 -18.07
C ILE A 123 -29.89 -5.88 -17.64
N ARG A 124 -30.51 -5.02 -18.46
CA ARG A 124 -31.82 -4.40 -18.11
C ARG A 124 -32.89 -5.44 -17.81
N ARG A 125 -32.95 -6.52 -18.59
CA ARG A 125 -33.94 -7.59 -18.39
C ARG A 125 -33.70 -8.39 -17.11
N LEU A 126 -32.45 -8.55 -16.68
CA LEU A 126 -32.11 -9.39 -15.54
C LEU A 126 -32.07 -8.63 -14.22
N THR A 127 -31.55 -7.40 -14.24
CA THR A 127 -31.38 -6.59 -13.02
C THR A 127 -32.53 -5.60 -12.83
N GLY A 128 -33.32 -5.31 -13.87
CA GLY A 128 -34.34 -4.26 -13.84
C GLY A 128 -33.77 -2.83 -13.87
N ALA A 129 -32.45 -2.67 -13.92
CA ALA A 129 -31.80 -1.37 -13.91
C ALA A 129 -32.11 -0.59 -15.20
N GLN A 130 -32.52 0.68 -15.08
CA GLN A 130 -32.76 1.54 -16.24
C GLN A 130 -31.46 1.99 -16.91
N ASN A 131 -30.44 2.28 -16.10
CA ASN A 131 -29.10 2.63 -16.54
C ASN A 131 -28.15 1.44 -16.35
N VAL A 132 -27.67 0.85 -17.44
CA VAL A 132 -26.80 -0.34 -17.40
C VAL A 132 -25.37 -0.04 -16.97
N ALA A 133 -24.99 1.25 -16.97
CA ALA A 133 -23.71 1.72 -16.44
C ALA A 133 -23.82 2.16 -14.96
N SER A 134 -24.93 1.87 -14.28
CA SER A 134 -25.08 2.14 -12.84
C SER A 134 -24.43 1.07 -11.97
N ASP A 135 -24.05 1.45 -10.75
CA ASP A 135 -23.50 0.52 -9.75
C ASP A 135 -24.50 -0.60 -9.42
N GLU A 136 -25.80 -0.30 -9.39
CA GLU A 136 -26.87 -1.28 -9.17
C GLU A 136 -26.89 -2.36 -10.27
N ALA A 137 -26.73 -1.95 -11.53
CA ALA A 137 -26.66 -2.88 -12.66
C ALA A 137 -25.41 -3.77 -12.57
N GLY A 138 -24.26 -3.19 -12.23
CA GLY A 138 -23.01 -3.92 -12.03
C GLY A 138 -23.10 -4.93 -10.90
N PHE A 139 -23.66 -4.53 -9.76
CA PHE A 139 -23.88 -5.41 -8.61
C PHE A 139 -24.85 -6.55 -8.93
N GLY A 140 -25.93 -6.28 -9.66
CA GLY A 140 -26.87 -7.32 -10.09
C GLY A 140 -26.23 -8.37 -11.02
N VAL A 141 -25.32 -7.96 -11.92
CA VAL A 141 -24.55 -8.89 -12.75
C VAL A 141 -23.57 -9.71 -11.91
N PHE A 142 -22.88 -9.06 -10.96
CA PHE A 142 -21.98 -9.74 -10.02
C PHE A 142 -22.73 -10.83 -9.24
N GLU A 143 -23.85 -10.50 -8.60
CA GLU A 143 -24.65 -11.47 -7.84
C GLU A 143 -25.12 -12.66 -8.70
N LEU A 144 -25.46 -12.40 -9.96
CA LEU A 144 -25.91 -13.42 -10.88
C LEU A 144 -24.77 -14.36 -11.30
N GLU A 145 -23.63 -13.81 -11.71
CA GLU A 145 -22.56 -14.54 -12.40
C GLU A 145 -21.39 -14.96 -11.50
N ARG A 146 -21.32 -14.44 -10.27
CA ARG A 146 -20.32 -14.85 -9.29
C ARG A 146 -20.45 -16.33 -8.95
N ILE A 147 -19.34 -16.93 -8.52
CA ILE A 147 -19.26 -18.29 -7.99
C ILE A 147 -20.38 -18.56 -7.00
N LYS A 148 -20.98 -19.75 -7.09
CA LYS A 148 -21.98 -20.21 -6.12
C LYS A 148 -21.27 -21.03 -5.05
N VAL A 149 -21.59 -20.69 -3.81
CA VAL A 149 -21.11 -21.42 -2.63
C VAL A 149 -21.81 -22.78 -2.58
N ASP A 150 -21.03 -23.85 -2.58
CA ASP A 150 -21.50 -25.21 -2.31
C ASP A 150 -20.62 -25.86 -1.23
N GLU A 151 -21.02 -25.64 0.02
CA GLU A 151 -20.31 -26.17 1.19
C GLU A 151 -20.19 -27.70 1.20
N SER A 152 -21.07 -28.41 0.47
CA SER A 152 -21.01 -29.88 0.38
C SER A 152 -19.81 -30.39 -0.41
N GLN A 153 -19.23 -29.53 -1.24
CA GLN A 153 -18.05 -29.82 -2.06
C GLN A 153 -16.77 -29.28 -1.43
N TRP A 154 -16.82 -28.75 -0.21
CA TRP A 154 -15.64 -28.24 0.46
C TRP A 154 -14.79 -29.36 1.03
N LEU A 155 -13.47 -29.16 0.96
CA LEU A 155 -12.53 -29.91 1.78
C LEU A 155 -12.93 -29.79 3.25
N SER A 156 -12.81 -30.87 4.02
CA SER A 156 -13.36 -30.98 5.37
C SER A 156 -12.83 -29.92 6.31
N PHE A 157 -11.59 -29.46 6.10
CA PHE A 157 -10.97 -28.41 6.90
C PHE A 157 -11.50 -27.00 6.60
N PHE A 158 -12.26 -26.76 5.51
CA PHE A 158 -12.93 -25.47 5.26
C PHE A 158 -14.36 -25.41 5.79
N GLN A 159 -14.94 -26.56 6.14
CA GLN A 159 -16.34 -26.64 6.59
C GLN A 159 -16.60 -25.79 7.83
N ARG A 160 -17.84 -25.32 7.97
CA ARG A 160 -18.24 -24.39 9.03
C ARG A 160 -18.04 -24.94 10.44
N ASP A 161 -18.12 -26.25 10.62
CA ASP A 161 -17.90 -26.95 11.87
C ASP A 161 -16.44 -26.93 12.35
N ARG A 162 -15.51 -26.46 11.51
CA ARG A 162 -14.10 -26.24 11.84
C ARG A 162 -13.83 -24.84 12.39
N TRP A 163 -14.83 -23.96 12.34
CA TRP A 163 -14.70 -22.56 12.73
C TRP A 163 -15.07 -22.35 14.19
N TRP A 164 -14.30 -21.48 14.81
CA TRP A 164 -14.42 -21.05 16.17
C TRP A 164 -14.65 -19.54 16.18
N ASP A 165 -15.54 -19.09 17.07
CA ASP A 165 -15.94 -17.70 17.17
C ASP A 165 -14.98 -16.94 18.09
N LEU A 166 -14.72 -15.69 17.71
CA LEU A 166 -14.01 -14.75 18.56
C LEU A 166 -14.98 -14.12 19.56
N GLU A 167 -14.72 -14.35 20.85
CA GLU A 167 -15.41 -13.69 21.96
C GLU A 167 -14.48 -12.62 22.56
N VAL A 168 -15.00 -11.39 22.57
CA VAL A 168 -14.33 -10.19 23.09
C VAL A 168 -15.09 -9.76 24.35
N GLU A 169 -14.39 -9.51 25.46
CA GLU A 169 -15.00 -8.88 26.63
C GLU A 169 -15.41 -7.44 26.31
N ASP A 170 -16.65 -7.05 26.64
CA ASP A 170 -17.24 -5.73 26.36
C ASP A 170 -17.04 -5.20 24.92
N PRO A 171 -17.48 -5.94 23.88
CA PRO A 171 -17.27 -5.50 22.52
C PRO A 171 -18.11 -4.25 22.24
N GLU A 172 -17.52 -3.30 21.51
CA GLU A 172 -18.30 -2.22 20.95
C GLU A 172 -19.45 -2.79 20.09
N PRO A 173 -20.62 -2.12 20.04
CA PRO A 173 -21.73 -2.56 19.20
C PRO A 173 -21.30 -2.76 17.74
N GLY A 174 -21.39 -4.01 17.26
CA GLY A 174 -21.00 -4.38 15.89
C GLY A 174 -19.62 -5.03 15.74
N VAL A 175 -18.87 -5.21 16.84
CA VAL A 175 -17.50 -5.79 16.82
C VAL A 175 -17.48 -7.31 17.06
N ARG A 176 -18.63 -7.95 17.32
CA ARG A 176 -18.69 -9.41 17.44
C ARG A 176 -18.67 -10.09 16.08
N TRP A 177 -17.55 -10.73 15.76
CA TRP A 177 -17.39 -11.56 14.57
C TRP A 177 -17.64 -13.02 14.90
N SER A 178 -18.78 -13.52 14.47
CA SER A 178 -19.17 -14.92 14.63
C SER A 178 -19.48 -15.51 13.26
N VAL A 179 -18.99 -16.71 13.00
CA VAL A 179 -19.39 -17.46 11.80
C VAL A 179 -20.85 -17.89 11.88
N ASP A 180 -21.48 -17.84 13.06
CA ASP A 180 -22.91 -18.08 13.23
C ASP A 180 -23.77 -16.91 12.74
N ASP A 181 -23.20 -15.71 12.55
CA ASP A 181 -23.90 -14.57 11.93
C ASP A 181 -24.03 -14.80 10.40
N PRO A 182 -25.26 -14.86 9.85
CA PRO A 182 -25.48 -15.07 8.43
C PRO A 182 -24.81 -14.04 7.52
N LYS A 183 -24.64 -12.78 7.97
CA LYS A 183 -24.00 -11.73 7.16
C LYS A 183 -22.50 -11.95 7.06
N VAL A 184 -21.86 -12.34 8.16
CA VAL A 184 -20.44 -12.66 8.19
C VAL A 184 -20.17 -13.89 7.32
N TRP A 185 -20.98 -14.95 7.51
CA TRP A 185 -20.85 -16.18 6.74
C TRP A 185 -21.11 -15.99 5.25
N ALA A 186 -22.09 -15.16 4.86
CA ALA A 186 -22.45 -14.93 3.45
C ALA A 186 -21.27 -14.42 2.60
N GLU A 187 -20.33 -13.69 3.18
CA GLU A 187 -19.16 -13.19 2.45
C GLU A 187 -17.93 -14.07 2.68
N LEU A 188 -17.71 -14.53 3.92
CA LEU A 188 -16.62 -15.46 4.23
C LEU A 188 -16.72 -16.73 3.37
N SER A 189 -17.93 -17.28 3.22
CA SER A 189 -18.16 -18.49 2.43
C SER A 189 -17.78 -18.33 0.96
N ILE A 190 -17.83 -17.13 0.38
CA ILE A 190 -17.37 -16.87 -0.99
C ILE A 190 -15.84 -16.95 -1.06
N CYS A 191 -15.14 -16.37 -0.08
CA CYS A 191 -13.69 -16.48 0.01
C CYS A 191 -13.25 -17.94 0.19
N LEU A 192 -13.95 -18.71 1.03
CA LEU A 192 -13.68 -20.13 1.26
C LEU A 192 -14.01 -20.99 0.04
N GLU A 193 -15.10 -20.72 -0.66
CA GLU A 193 -15.43 -21.37 -1.93
C GLU A 193 -14.29 -21.16 -2.94
N LEU A 194 -13.79 -19.92 -3.06
CA LEU A 194 -12.66 -19.62 -3.94
C LEU A 194 -11.39 -20.38 -3.52
N ALA A 195 -11.04 -20.35 -2.23
CA ALA A 195 -9.88 -21.08 -1.70
C ALA A 195 -9.99 -22.60 -1.92
N ASN A 196 -11.19 -23.17 -1.69
CA ASN A 196 -11.50 -24.57 -1.94
C ASN A 196 -11.28 -24.94 -3.41
N ARG A 197 -11.83 -24.15 -4.34
CA ARG A 197 -11.65 -24.36 -5.78
C ARG A 197 -10.19 -24.26 -6.21
N MET A 198 -9.44 -23.30 -5.66
CA MET A 198 -8.01 -23.15 -5.89
C MET A 198 -7.22 -24.38 -5.43
N MET A 199 -7.46 -24.84 -4.19
CA MET A 199 -6.80 -26.02 -3.63
C MET A 199 -7.15 -27.29 -4.43
N LYS A 200 -8.42 -27.50 -4.76
CA LYS A 200 -8.85 -28.64 -5.60
C LYS A 200 -8.23 -28.58 -7.00
N ALA A 201 -8.12 -27.40 -7.60
CA ALA A 201 -7.44 -27.24 -8.88
C ALA A 201 -5.94 -27.61 -8.78
N MET A 202 -5.24 -27.19 -7.73
CA MET A 202 -3.84 -27.57 -7.50
C MET A 202 -3.67 -29.08 -7.30
N VAL A 203 -4.59 -29.72 -6.59
CA VAL A 203 -4.66 -31.17 -6.40
C VAL A 203 -4.85 -31.88 -7.74
N ASN A 204 -5.87 -31.48 -8.51
CA ASN A 204 -6.20 -32.07 -9.80
C ASN A 204 -5.08 -31.90 -10.82
N ASP A 205 -4.44 -30.73 -10.82
CA ASP A 205 -3.33 -30.39 -11.72
C ASP A 205 -1.99 -30.99 -11.27
N LYS A 206 -1.95 -31.63 -10.09
CA LYS A 206 -0.74 -32.15 -9.43
C LYS A 206 0.35 -31.08 -9.35
N HIS A 207 -0.01 -29.90 -8.87
CA HIS A 207 0.84 -28.71 -8.87
C HIS A 207 2.13 -28.94 -8.08
N ASP A 208 3.29 -28.60 -8.67
CA ASP A 208 4.62 -28.94 -8.12
C ASP A 208 4.90 -28.33 -6.74
N TRP A 209 4.39 -27.11 -6.46
CA TRP A 209 4.52 -26.51 -5.14
C TRP A 209 3.75 -27.32 -4.08
N LEU A 210 2.49 -27.67 -4.35
CA LEU A 210 1.69 -28.48 -3.43
C LEU A 210 2.31 -29.88 -3.27
N ARG A 211 2.87 -30.44 -4.35
CA ARG A 211 3.65 -31.68 -4.31
C ARG A 211 4.79 -31.63 -3.30
N THR A 212 5.51 -30.50 -3.30
CA THR A 212 6.67 -30.29 -2.43
C THR A 212 6.22 -30.23 -0.97
N ILE A 213 5.11 -29.55 -0.67
CA ILE A 213 4.56 -29.49 0.69
C ILE A 213 4.07 -30.86 1.17
N LEU A 214 3.38 -31.63 0.31
CA LEU A 214 2.76 -32.90 0.70
C LEU A 214 3.74 -34.08 0.79
N TRP A 215 4.77 -34.12 -0.08
CA TRP A 215 5.70 -35.26 -0.18
C TRP A 215 7.18 -34.87 -0.31
N GLY A 216 7.54 -33.61 -0.09
CA GLY A 216 8.93 -33.16 -0.16
C GLY A 216 9.87 -33.99 0.72
N ARG A 217 11.08 -34.25 0.22
CA ARG A 217 12.11 -34.91 1.03
C ARG A 217 12.71 -33.88 1.97
N LEU A 218 12.63 -34.15 3.27
CA LEU A 218 13.25 -33.30 4.30
C LEU A 218 14.69 -33.76 4.58
N ASP A 219 15.68 -33.01 4.11
CA ASP A 219 17.11 -33.31 4.26
C ASP A 219 17.83 -32.24 5.10
N TYR A 220 19.07 -32.48 5.50
CA TYR A 220 19.91 -31.46 6.13
C TYR A 220 20.48 -30.53 5.07
N TRP A 221 20.50 -29.22 5.35
CA TRP A 221 21.03 -28.22 4.41
C TRP A 221 22.45 -28.52 3.95
N ARG A 222 23.33 -28.93 4.88
CA ARG A 222 24.72 -29.31 4.58
C ARG A 222 24.89 -30.43 3.55
N ASN A 223 23.83 -31.23 3.34
CA ASN A 223 23.84 -32.32 2.35
C ASN A 223 23.49 -31.81 0.95
N VAL A 224 22.89 -30.63 0.83
CA VAL A 224 22.41 -30.06 -0.43
C VAL A 224 23.14 -28.77 -0.83
N HIS A 225 23.76 -28.07 0.12
CA HIS A 225 24.49 -26.84 -0.09
C HIS A 225 25.68 -26.75 0.88
N PRO A 226 26.87 -26.28 0.43
CA PRO A 226 28.12 -26.33 1.23
C PRO A 226 28.10 -25.46 2.48
N ASP A 227 27.30 -24.39 2.48
CA ASP A 227 27.25 -23.40 3.55
C ASP A 227 25.87 -23.38 4.20
N PRO A 228 25.62 -24.12 5.30
CA PRO A 228 24.36 -24.08 6.01
C PRO A 228 24.24 -22.89 6.96
N PRO A 229 23.03 -22.37 7.21
CA PRO A 229 22.78 -21.38 8.27
C PRO A 229 23.29 -21.88 9.63
N ASP A 230 23.02 -23.15 9.95
CA ASP A 230 23.56 -23.86 11.11
C ASP A 230 23.75 -25.37 10.84
N ALA A 231 24.34 -26.11 11.78
CA ALA A 231 24.70 -27.52 11.57
C ALA A 231 23.50 -28.49 11.46
N TYR A 232 22.31 -28.06 11.89
CA TYR A 232 21.11 -28.87 12.03
C TYR A 232 19.95 -28.38 11.15
N THR A 233 20.10 -27.27 10.43
CA THR A 233 19.09 -26.74 9.52
C THR A 233 18.58 -27.83 8.58
N ARG A 234 17.26 -28.00 8.52
CA ARG A 234 16.61 -28.94 7.60
C ARG A 234 15.86 -28.18 6.53
N VAL A 235 15.85 -28.75 5.33
CA VAL A 235 15.22 -28.20 4.15
C VAL A 235 14.34 -29.24 3.49
N LEU A 236 13.10 -28.85 3.21
CA LEU A 236 12.16 -29.60 2.41
C LEU A 236 12.46 -29.32 0.94
N LEU A 237 12.87 -30.35 0.22
CA LEU A 237 13.34 -30.23 -1.15
C LEU A 237 12.17 -30.36 -2.13
N SER A 238 12.06 -29.39 -3.05
CA SER A 238 11.23 -29.53 -4.24
C SER A 238 11.79 -30.59 -5.16
N ARG A 239 10.96 -31.07 -6.10
CA ARG A 239 11.34 -32.11 -7.05
C ARG A 239 12.63 -31.79 -7.81
N ASN A 240 12.80 -30.54 -8.22
CA ASN A 240 13.95 -30.13 -9.02
C ASN A 240 15.23 -30.13 -8.20
N VAL A 241 15.17 -29.61 -6.96
CA VAL A 241 16.31 -29.60 -6.05
C VAL A 241 16.64 -31.03 -5.61
N ASP A 242 15.64 -31.85 -5.29
CA ASP A 242 15.83 -33.26 -4.94
C ASP A 242 16.54 -34.03 -6.06
N ARG A 243 16.08 -33.87 -7.30
CA ARG A 243 16.70 -34.51 -8.47
C ARG A 243 18.14 -34.06 -8.66
N PHE A 244 18.42 -32.77 -8.50
CA PHE A 244 19.78 -32.23 -8.59
C PHE A 244 20.70 -32.85 -7.53
N VAL A 245 20.26 -32.85 -6.27
CA VAL A 245 21.00 -33.45 -5.14
C VAL A 245 21.23 -34.95 -5.37
N CYS A 246 20.20 -35.69 -5.75
CA CYS A 246 20.31 -37.12 -6.01
C CYS A 246 21.28 -37.41 -7.16
N GLN A 247 21.27 -36.60 -8.24
CA GLN A 247 22.24 -36.72 -9.33
C GLN A 247 23.68 -36.49 -8.85
N GLN A 248 23.92 -35.49 -8.02
CA GLN A 248 25.25 -35.22 -7.45
C GLN A 248 25.75 -36.38 -6.56
N LEU A 249 24.84 -36.99 -5.80
CA LEU A 249 25.16 -38.07 -4.87
C LEU A 249 25.12 -39.48 -5.51
N GLY A 250 24.74 -39.60 -6.78
CA GLY A 250 24.55 -40.89 -7.44
C GLY A 250 23.38 -41.70 -6.86
N LEU A 251 22.39 -41.02 -6.28
CA LEU A 251 21.19 -41.61 -5.70
C LEU A 251 20.00 -41.54 -6.68
N GLN A 252 18.98 -42.36 -6.45
CA GLN A 252 17.69 -42.20 -7.14
C GLN A 252 16.87 -41.09 -6.47
N CYS A 253 16.20 -40.28 -7.29
CA CYS A 253 15.33 -39.19 -6.84
C CYS A 253 14.03 -39.76 -6.26
N PHE A 254 13.64 -39.32 -5.05
CA PHE A 254 12.44 -39.83 -4.36
C PHE A 254 11.18 -39.64 -5.21
N PHE A 255 11.08 -38.48 -5.85
CA PHE A 255 9.94 -38.11 -6.70
C PHE A 255 9.80 -38.92 -7.99
N ASP A 256 10.82 -39.70 -8.39
CA ASP A 256 10.82 -40.46 -9.64
C ASP A 256 10.30 -41.91 -9.47
N PHE A 257 10.09 -42.38 -8.23
CA PHE A 257 9.57 -43.72 -7.96
C PHE A 257 8.44 -43.79 -6.92
N ALA A 258 8.21 -42.72 -6.15
CA ALA A 258 7.08 -42.68 -5.23
C ALA A 258 5.76 -42.55 -6.00
N ASP A 259 4.87 -43.53 -5.81
CA ASP A 259 3.51 -43.46 -6.31
C ASP A 259 2.72 -42.51 -5.41
N MET A 260 2.41 -41.33 -5.95
CA MET A 260 1.73 -40.26 -5.21
C MET A 260 0.26 -40.30 -5.59
N GLU A 261 -0.40 -41.35 -5.11
CA GLU A 261 -1.84 -41.52 -5.21
C GLU A 261 -2.54 -40.71 -4.10
N ASP A 262 -3.78 -40.31 -4.37
CA ASP A 262 -4.70 -39.68 -3.41
C ASP A 262 -4.22 -38.38 -2.72
N TRP A 263 -3.95 -37.36 -3.55
CA TRP A 263 -3.52 -36.02 -3.12
C TRP A 263 -4.51 -35.34 -2.18
N GLU A 264 -5.81 -35.52 -2.44
CA GLU A 264 -6.88 -34.95 -1.63
C GLU A 264 -6.89 -35.59 -0.24
N ALA A 265 -6.85 -36.93 -0.15
CA ALA A 265 -6.80 -37.59 1.15
C ALA A 265 -5.56 -37.22 1.97
N ARG A 266 -4.40 -37.07 1.33
CA ARG A 266 -3.18 -36.64 2.04
C ARG A 266 -3.28 -35.21 2.54
N LEU A 267 -3.84 -34.30 1.73
CA LEU A 267 -4.08 -32.92 2.13
C LEU A 267 -5.08 -32.86 3.30
N GLU A 268 -6.17 -33.62 3.21
CA GLU A 268 -7.15 -33.79 4.28
C GLU A 268 -6.47 -34.32 5.54
N GLU A 269 -5.70 -35.41 5.48
CA GLU A 269 -4.99 -35.99 6.63
C GLU A 269 -4.13 -34.95 7.38
N LEU A 270 -3.42 -34.09 6.63
CA LEU A 270 -2.55 -33.07 7.22
C LEU A 270 -3.31 -31.91 7.84
N LEU A 271 -4.43 -31.50 7.23
CA LEU A 271 -5.16 -30.28 7.60
C LEU A 271 -6.43 -30.55 8.42
N ILE A 272 -6.90 -31.80 8.53
CA ILE A 272 -8.08 -32.20 9.32
C ILE A 272 -7.85 -32.00 10.83
N GLY A 273 -6.62 -31.76 11.28
CA GLY A 273 -6.36 -31.38 12.67
C GLY A 273 -6.60 -29.89 12.96
N LEU A 274 -6.74 -29.07 11.91
CA LEU A 274 -6.73 -27.62 12.00
C LEU A 274 -8.13 -27.07 12.23
N LYS A 275 -8.18 -26.05 13.08
CA LYS A 275 -9.37 -25.27 13.41
C LYS A 275 -9.16 -23.85 12.91
N TRP A 276 -10.24 -23.16 12.58
CA TRP A 276 -10.18 -21.78 12.07
C TRP A 276 -10.84 -20.83 13.05
N SER A 277 -10.30 -19.62 13.16
CA SER A 277 -10.88 -18.56 13.98
C SER A 277 -10.55 -17.20 13.39
N PHE A 278 -11.16 -16.16 13.94
CA PHE A 278 -10.80 -14.77 13.66
C PHE A 278 -9.76 -14.21 14.65
N MET A 279 -8.99 -13.22 14.22
CA MET A 279 -8.12 -12.40 15.07
C MET A 279 -8.39 -10.91 14.84
N ASP A 280 -8.51 -10.15 15.92
CA ASP A 280 -8.67 -8.70 15.87
C ASP A 280 -7.36 -8.02 16.26
N ASN A 281 -6.35 -8.11 15.40
CA ASN A 281 -5.06 -7.50 15.68
C ASN A 281 -4.57 -6.70 14.46
N GLY A 282 -4.78 -5.38 14.52
CA GLY A 282 -4.35 -4.43 13.48
C GLY A 282 -2.83 -4.26 13.36
N ASP A 283 -2.05 -4.81 14.30
CA ASP A 283 -0.58 -4.71 14.31
C ASP A 283 0.09 -5.91 13.65
N THR A 284 -0.45 -7.13 13.83
CA THR A 284 0.22 -8.33 13.34
C THR A 284 0.11 -8.52 11.84
N ARG A 285 -0.93 -8.02 11.16
CA ARG A 285 -0.97 -7.88 9.69
C ARG A 285 -0.64 -9.18 8.92
N ILE A 286 -0.85 -10.33 9.56
CA ILE A 286 -0.52 -11.69 9.12
C ILE A 286 -1.84 -12.41 8.88
N MET A 287 -1.99 -13.06 7.72
CA MET A 287 -3.02 -14.10 7.56
C MET A 287 -2.50 -15.41 8.14
N GLY A 288 -3.06 -15.85 9.27
CA GLY A 288 -2.81 -17.19 9.81
C GLY A 288 -1.70 -17.27 10.85
N LEU A 289 -1.93 -16.74 12.05
CA LEU A 289 -1.16 -17.19 13.22
C LEU A 289 -1.64 -18.58 13.63
N THR A 290 -0.70 -19.49 13.86
CA THR A 290 -0.99 -20.81 14.43
C THR A 290 -0.81 -20.75 15.94
N GLU A 291 -1.90 -20.53 16.69
CA GLU A 291 -1.85 -20.58 18.15
C GLU A 291 -1.98 -22.04 18.62
N GLY A 292 -1.12 -22.46 19.57
CA GLY A 292 -1.20 -23.79 20.19
C GLY A 292 -1.06 -25.00 19.22
N ARG A 293 -0.39 -24.83 18.07
CA ARG A 293 -0.17 -25.87 17.02
C ARG A 293 -1.43 -26.39 16.29
N LYS A 294 -2.63 -25.81 16.48
CA LYS A 294 -3.87 -26.35 15.85
C LYS A 294 -4.93 -25.32 15.41
N ILE A 295 -4.79 -24.03 15.69
CA ILE A 295 -5.78 -23.02 15.30
C ILE A 295 -5.15 -22.04 14.31
N ILE A 296 -5.68 -21.96 13.09
CA ILE A 296 -5.38 -20.93 12.10
C ILE A 296 -6.28 -19.72 12.35
N GLN A 297 -5.69 -18.54 12.45
CA GLN A 297 -6.42 -17.31 12.75
C GLN A 297 -6.41 -16.35 11.57
N LEU A 298 -7.58 -15.89 11.15
CA LEU A 298 -7.72 -14.92 10.06
C LEU A 298 -7.99 -13.51 10.59
N GLU A 299 -7.26 -12.54 10.04
CA GLU A 299 -7.34 -11.16 10.49
C GLU A 299 -8.66 -10.48 10.13
N LEU A 300 -9.35 -9.93 11.13
CA LEU A 300 -10.64 -9.27 10.98
C LEU A 300 -10.56 -7.97 10.21
N VAL A 301 -9.45 -7.25 10.30
CA VAL A 301 -9.19 -6.06 9.50
C VAL A 301 -9.19 -6.42 8.01
N THR A 302 -8.55 -7.53 7.64
CA THR A 302 -8.57 -8.10 6.28
C THR A 302 -9.99 -8.44 5.84
N PHE A 303 -10.82 -8.98 6.73
CA PHE A 303 -12.23 -9.25 6.46
C PHE A 303 -13.08 -7.98 6.33
N PHE A 304 -13.02 -7.04 7.28
CA PHE A 304 -13.70 -5.74 7.22
C PHE A 304 -13.42 -5.04 5.89
N PHE A 305 -12.22 -5.20 5.36
CA PHE A 305 -11.82 -4.72 4.05
C PHE A 305 -12.50 -5.43 2.88
N PHE A 306 -12.62 -6.76 2.91
CA PHE A 306 -13.45 -7.51 1.96
C PHE A 306 -14.94 -7.10 2.05
N PHE A 307 -15.49 -7.00 3.26
CA PHE A 307 -16.89 -6.71 3.57
C PHE A 307 -17.35 -5.30 3.16
N SER A 308 -16.50 -4.29 3.29
CA SER A 308 -16.86 -2.89 3.00
C SER A 308 -16.71 -2.53 1.52
N GLY A 309 -16.41 -3.51 0.64
CA GLY A 309 -15.94 -3.25 -0.73
C GLY A 309 -14.68 -2.38 -0.76
N SER A 310 -14.00 -2.34 0.37
CA SER A 310 -13.01 -1.34 0.73
C SER A 310 -11.79 -2.13 1.21
N LEU A 311 -11.03 -2.69 0.26
CA LEU A 311 -9.72 -3.33 0.47
C LEU A 311 -8.64 -2.39 1.09
N THR A 312 -8.97 -1.33 1.80
CA THR A 312 -8.32 -0.04 1.50
C THR A 312 -7.13 0.35 2.34
N GLU A 313 -6.93 -0.39 3.42
CA GLU A 313 -5.83 -0.19 4.33
C GLU A 313 -5.16 -1.53 4.60
N GLY A 314 -5.10 -2.40 3.58
CA GLY A 314 -4.23 -3.57 3.60
C GLY A 314 -2.78 -3.12 3.82
N PRO A 315 -2.17 -3.42 4.97
CA PRO A 315 -0.73 -3.34 5.09
C PRO A 315 -0.10 -4.41 4.19
N ARG A 316 1.21 -4.30 3.94
CA ARG A 316 1.97 -5.42 3.39
C ARG A 316 1.59 -6.67 4.18
N LEU A 317 1.23 -7.75 3.50
CA LEU A 317 1.22 -9.11 4.05
C LEU A 317 2.66 -9.47 4.41
N ASN A 318 3.23 -8.76 5.37
CA ASN A 318 4.50 -9.10 5.92
C ASN A 318 4.17 -10.19 6.93
N ASN A 319 4.36 -11.44 6.52
CA ASN A 319 4.35 -12.55 7.44
C ASN A 319 5.59 -12.47 8.35
N TYR A 320 5.61 -11.48 9.24
CA TYR A 320 6.62 -11.42 10.30
C TYR A 320 6.10 -12.25 11.46
N ILE A 321 6.51 -13.52 11.50
CA ILE A 321 6.62 -14.20 12.78
C ILE A 321 7.58 -13.33 13.61
N ASN A 322 7.11 -12.83 14.76
CA ASN A 322 7.93 -12.02 15.64
C ASN A 322 9.02 -12.91 16.24
N TYR A 323 10.19 -12.95 15.61
CA TYR A 323 11.35 -13.78 15.96
C TYR A 323 11.85 -13.63 17.42
N LYS A 324 11.32 -12.67 18.18
CA LYS A 324 11.71 -12.46 19.58
C LYS A 324 11.20 -13.55 20.52
N ASP A 325 10.12 -14.25 20.17
CA ASP A 325 9.46 -15.22 21.05
C ASP A 325 9.61 -16.68 20.57
N ASP A 326 10.23 -16.91 19.41
CA ASP A 326 10.49 -18.27 18.91
C ASP A 326 11.84 -18.77 19.46
N PRO A 327 11.87 -19.86 20.24
CA PRO A 327 13.11 -20.42 20.77
C PRO A 327 13.94 -21.01 19.63
N ASP A 328 14.92 -20.21 19.19
CA ASP A 328 16.01 -20.56 18.28
C ASP A 328 15.68 -20.42 16.76
N PRO A 329 15.95 -19.26 16.13
CA PRO A 329 15.82 -19.07 14.68
C PRO A 329 16.63 -20.07 13.84
N GLY A 330 17.60 -20.79 14.43
CA GLY A 330 18.31 -21.90 13.78
C GLY A 330 17.49 -23.19 13.61
N LEU A 331 16.24 -23.24 14.06
CA LEU A 331 15.36 -24.41 13.92
C LEU A 331 14.24 -24.22 12.89
N GLU A 332 14.19 -23.07 12.22
CA GLU A 332 13.16 -22.78 11.22
C GLU A 332 13.27 -23.77 10.03
N PRO A 333 12.23 -24.55 9.72
CA PRO A 333 12.25 -25.43 8.56
C PRO A 333 12.20 -24.60 7.27
N LEU A 334 13.04 -24.95 6.30
CA LEU A 334 13.13 -24.25 5.02
C LEU A 334 12.43 -25.05 3.93
N VAL A 335 11.83 -24.39 2.94
CA VAL A 335 11.38 -25.04 1.69
C VAL A 335 12.24 -24.53 0.55
N ASP A 336 13.05 -25.43 -0.02
CA ASP A 336 14.22 -25.12 -0.85
C ASP A 336 15.19 -24.13 -0.17
N PHE A 337 14.86 -22.83 -0.16
CA PHE A 337 15.69 -21.76 0.41
C PHE A 337 14.87 -20.66 1.09
N ASP A 338 13.54 -20.76 1.09
CA ASP A 338 12.65 -19.77 1.70
C ASP A 338 12.34 -20.19 3.16
N GLY A 339 12.29 -19.20 4.06
CA GLY A 339 11.92 -19.40 5.47
C GLY A 339 10.49 -19.94 5.63
N MET A 340 10.20 -20.66 6.71
CA MET A 340 8.83 -21.03 7.08
C MET A 340 7.93 -19.79 7.17
N ALA A 341 8.44 -18.70 7.75
CA ALA A 341 7.78 -17.40 7.82
C ALA A 341 7.42 -16.84 6.43
N GLU A 342 8.17 -17.23 5.39
CA GLU A 342 8.00 -16.77 4.01
C GLU A 342 7.12 -17.70 3.16
N LEU A 343 6.65 -18.82 3.72
CA LEU A 343 5.85 -19.82 2.97
C LEU A 343 4.54 -19.27 2.43
N GLY A 344 3.96 -18.26 3.07
CA GLY A 344 2.80 -17.54 2.53
C GLY A 344 3.12 -16.89 1.18
N HIS A 345 4.25 -16.18 1.08
CA HIS A 345 4.70 -15.59 -0.19
C HIS A 345 5.10 -16.63 -1.21
N ALA A 346 5.73 -17.74 -0.79
CA ALA A 346 6.04 -18.85 -1.69
C ALA A 346 4.77 -19.51 -2.25
N CYS A 347 3.74 -19.69 -1.40
CA CYS A 347 2.41 -20.17 -1.77
C CYS A 347 1.75 -19.23 -2.77
N GLU A 348 1.67 -17.93 -2.47
CA GLU A 348 1.12 -16.92 -3.38
C GLU A 348 1.85 -16.89 -4.71
N LYS A 349 3.19 -16.93 -4.69
CA LYS A 349 4.00 -16.97 -5.90
C LYS A 349 3.70 -18.21 -6.74
N ALA A 350 3.50 -19.36 -6.10
CA ALA A 350 3.10 -20.60 -6.78
C ALA A 350 1.68 -20.51 -7.35
N ILE A 351 0.74 -19.94 -6.59
CA ILE A 351 -0.69 -19.90 -6.91
C ILE A 351 -1.05 -18.78 -7.91
N PHE A 352 -0.38 -17.63 -7.85
CA PHE A 352 -0.71 -16.44 -8.63
C PHE A 352 0.43 -16.05 -9.60
N GLY A 353 1.57 -16.73 -9.53
CA GLY A 353 2.75 -16.44 -10.36
C GLY A 353 3.62 -15.28 -9.85
N GLY A 354 3.31 -14.72 -8.69
CA GLY A 354 4.10 -13.68 -8.01
C GLY A 354 3.52 -13.39 -6.63
N ALA A 355 4.26 -12.68 -5.78
CA ALA A 355 3.72 -12.23 -4.50
C ALA A 355 2.66 -11.15 -4.78
N VAL A 356 1.42 -11.40 -4.39
CA VAL A 356 0.32 -10.47 -4.64
C VAL A 356 0.33 -9.43 -3.54
N GLU A 357 0.76 -8.24 -3.89
CA GLU A 357 0.85 -7.14 -2.95
C GLU A 357 -0.24 -6.11 -3.24
N GLN A 358 -0.79 -5.59 -2.15
CA GLN A 358 -1.62 -4.42 -2.19
C GLN A 358 -0.80 -3.15 -1.93
N LEU A 359 -1.05 -2.12 -2.72
CA LEU A 359 -0.43 -0.83 -2.51
C LEU A 359 -1.05 -0.13 -1.28
N PRO A 360 -0.24 0.37 -0.34
CA PRO A 360 -0.74 1.02 0.87
C PRO A 360 -1.57 2.25 0.49
N LEU A 361 -2.68 2.47 1.22
CA LEU A 361 -3.59 3.64 1.14
C LEU A 361 -4.68 3.60 0.05
N MET A 362 -4.99 2.44 -0.55
CA MET A 362 -5.78 2.37 -1.79
C MET A 362 -7.13 1.66 -1.69
N ARG A 363 -8.22 2.41 -1.94
CA ARG A 363 -9.61 1.91 -1.95
C ARG A 363 -10.12 1.31 -3.29
N LEU A 364 -9.26 0.76 -4.17
CA LEU A 364 -9.68 0.39 -5.54
C LEU A 364 -9.01 -0.88 -6.10
N PRO A 365 -9.64 -1.58 -7.07
CA PRO A 365 -9.09 -2.79 -7.71
C PRO A 365 -7.67 -2.66 -8.32
N VAL A 366 -7.20 -1.45 -8.68
CA VAL A 366 -5.82 -1.21 -9.20
C VAL A 366 -4.74 -1.26 -8.12
N SER A 367 -5.12 -1.47 -6.86
CA SER A 367 -4.15 -1.58 -5.78
C SER A 367 -3.35 -2.87 -5.84
N LEU A 368 -3.79 -3.86 -6.62
CA LEU A 368 -3.13 -5.17 -6.70
C LEU A 368 -2.05 -5.19 -7.77
N TRP A 369 -0.91 -5.76 -7.40
CA TRP A 369 0.16 -6.10 -8.33
C TRP A 369 0.80 -7.41 -7.87
N ALA A 370 1.37 -8.14 -8.83
CA ALA A 370 2.19 -9.30 -8.55
C ALA A 370 3.67 -8.91 -8.68
N GLY A 371 4.48 -9.31 -7.71
CA GLY A 371 5.89 -9.04 -7.64
C GLY A 371 6.78 -10.25 -7.83
N THR A 372 8.02 -10.02 -8.26
CA THR A 372 9.11 -10.96 -8.03
C THR A 372 9.43 -11.02 -6.54
N TRP A 373 9.49 -12.24 -5.98
CA TRP A 373 9.90 -12.52 -4.61
C TRP A 373 11.05 -13.53 -4.55
N PRO A 374 12.00 -13.41 -3.60
CA PRO A 374 12.15 -12.30 -2.65
C PRO A 374 12.80 -11.07 -3.29
N TRP A 375 12.79 -9.92 -2.59
CA TRP A 375 13.54 -8.75 -3.07
C TRP A 375 14.14 -7.91 -1.94
N ARG A 376 15.07 -7.03 -2.31
CA ARG A 376 15.99 -6.38 -1.39
C ARG A 376 15.33 -5.41 -0.39
N ARG A 377 14.11 -4.93 -0.67
CA ARG A 377 13.39 -3.92 0.14
C ARG A 377 12.65 -4.50 1.35
N THR A 378 12.26 -5.76 1.32
CA THR A 378 11.48 -6.40 2.40
C THR A 378 12.34 -7.20 3.37
N ALA A 379 13.61 -7.46 3.05
CA ALA A 379 14.57 -8.17 3.90
C ALA A 379 15.08 -7.26 5.05
N PRO A 380 14.73 -7.52 6.32
CA PRO A 380 15.00 -6.62 7.44
C PRO A 380 16.37 -6.88 8.10
N TYR A 381 17.49 -6.51 7.45
CA TYR A 381 18.89 -6.64 7.97
C TYR A 381 19.63 -7.96 7.66
N PRO A 382 20.98 -7.94 7.76
CA PRO A 382 21.84 -8.03 6.60
C PRO A 382 21.73 -9.36 5.85
N LYS A 383 21.35 -9.20 4.58
CA LYS A 383 21.25 -10.18 3.51
C LYS A 383 22.38 -11.20 3.54
N ASP A 384 22.01 -12.47 3.58
CA ASP A 384 22.78 -13.43 2.81
C ASP A 384 22.71 -12.98 1.33
N LEU A 385 23.74 -12.26 0.88
CA LEU A 385 23.84 -11.66 -0.45
C LEU A 385 23.88 -12.72 -1.58
N ARG A 386 23.78 -14.01 -1.25
CA ARG A 386 23.91 -15.13 -2.18
C ARG A 386 22.63 -15.50 -2.92
N ASN A 387 21.45 -15.02 -2.48
CA ASN A 387 20.23 -15.21 -3.29
C ASN A 387 20.35 -14.40 -4.60
N PRO A 388 20.23 -15.02 -5.80
CA PRO A 388 20.30 -14.30 -7.07
C PRO A 388 19.31 -13.14 -7.18
N ALA A 389 18.18 -13.19 -6.46
CA ALA A 389 17.20 -12.11 -6.40
C ALA A 389 17.70 -10.85 -5.67
N PHE A 390 18.82 -10.95 -4.93
CA PHE A 390 19.48 -9.81 -4.27
C PHE A 390 20.71 -9.29 -5.00
N ALA A 391 21.06 -9.90 -6.14
CA ALA A 391 22.11 -9.44 -7.03
C ALA A 391 21.75 -8.06 -7.62
N GLU A 392 22.76 -7.25 -7.91
CA GLU A 392 22.57 -5.87 -8.39
C GLU A 392 22.01 -5.81 -9.82
N ASP A 393 22.32 -6.83 -10.62
CA ASP A 393 21.80 -7.02 -11.98
C ASP A 393 20.39 -7.60 -12.01
N TYR A 394 19.88 -8.11 -10.86
CA TYR A 394 18.52 -8.60 -10.76
C TYR A 394 17.51 -7.49 -11.08
N GLN A 395 16.56 -7.81 -11.96
CA GLN A 395 15.47 -6.91 -12.29
C GLN A 395 14.25 -7.30 -11.46
N ILE A 396 13.89 -6.42 -10.53
CA ILE A 396 12.61 -6.51 -9.84
C ILE A 396 11.52 -6.30 -10.87
N ARG A 397 10.62 -7.29 -11.05
CA ARG A 397 9.50 -7.18 -11.98
C ARG A 397 8.19 -7.05 -11.23
N LEU A 398 7.38 -6.11 -11.68
CA LEU A 398 6.02 -5.88 -11.21
C LEU A 398 5.04 -6.12 -12.35
N TRP A 399 3.97 -6.84 -12.07
CA TRP A 399 2.85 -7.04 -12.99
C TRP A 399 1.59 -6.41 -12.42
N ARG A 400 0.92 -5.55 -13.19
CA ARG A 400 -0.36 -4.97 -12.75
C ARG A 400 -1.47 -5.96 -12.94
N ILE A 401 -2.29 -6.09 -11.91
CA ILE A 401 -3.45 -6.96 -11.92
C ILE A 401 -4.66 -6.07 -12.27
N PRO A 402 -5.22 -6.16 -13.49
CA PRO A 402 -6.41 -5.42 -13.86
C PRO A 402 -7.64 -5.99 -13.13
N ALA A 403 -8.67 -5.17 -12.93
CA ALA A 403 -9.94 -5.60 -12.34
C ALA A 403 -10.57 -6.77 -13.10
N LEU A 404 -10.29 -6.86 -14.40
CA LEU A 404 -10.67 -7.97 -15.26
C LEU A 404 -10.26 -9.33 -14.70
N TRP A 405 -9.04 -9.46 -14.16
CA TRP A 405 -8.56 -10.72 -13.59
C TRP A 405 -9.36 -11.12 -12.35
N THR A 406 -9.57 -10.17 -11.42
CA THR A 406 -10.36 -10.42 -10.20
C THR A 406 -11.80 -10.82 -10.54
N SER A 407 -12.42 -10.18 -11.54
CA SER A 407 -13.78 -10.55 -11.98
C SER A 407 -13.88 -11.96 -12.57
N LYS A 408 -12.83 -12.41 -13.26
CA LYS A 408 -12.77 -13.77 -13.83
C LYS A 408 -12.64 -14.82 -12.74
N LEU A 409 -11.77 -14.62 -11.76
CA LEU A 409 -11.60 -15.57 -10.65
C LEU A 409 -12.87 -15.75 -9.83
N LEU A 410 -13.63 -14.68 -9.66
CA LEU A 410 -14.90 -14.70 -8.94
C LEU A 410 -16.05 -15.25 -9.77
N SER A 411 -15.84 -15.66 -11.03
CA SER A 411 -16.93 -16.10 -11.89
C SER A 411 -17.07 -17.61 -11.97
N GLU A 412 -18.33 -18.07 -11.98
CA GLU A 412 -18.64 -19.50 -12.10
C GLU A 412 -18.17 -20.07 -13.45
N SER A 413 -18.19 -19.26 -14.51
CA SER A 413 -17.79 -19.72 -15.84
C SER A 413 -16.29 -20.00 -15.96
N PHE A 414 -15.43 -19.27 -15.25
CA PHE A 414 -13.99 -19.53 -15.27
C PHE A 414 -13.67 -20.91 -14.71
N TRP A 415 -14.26 -21.25 -13.56
CA TRP A 415 -14.03 -22.52 -12.89
C TRP A 415 -14.57 -23.72 -13.68
N ASN A 416 -15.68 -23.54 -14.40
CA ASN A 416 -16.28 -24.58 -15.24
C ASN A 416 -15.75 -24.61 -16.69
N ASP A 417 -14.80 -23.73 -17.04
CA ASP A 417 -14.24 -23.68 -18.39
C ASP A 417 -13.32 -24.89 -18.65
N ALA A 418 -13.81 -25.83 -19.45
CA ALA A 418 -13.06 -27.02 -19.86
C ALA A 418 -11.90 -26.72 -20.81
N THR A 419 -11.86 -25.52 -21.43
CA THR A 419 -10.77 -25.11 -22.31
C THR A 419 -9.50 -24.69 -21.56
N VAL A 420 -9.59 -24.54 -20.24
CA VAL A 420 -8.46 -24.28 -19.34
C VAL A 420 -8.17 -25.56 -18.55
N PRO A 421 -7.39 -26.52 -19.11
CA PRO A 421 -7.24 -27.86 -18.55
C PRO A 421 -6.37 -27.90 -17.29
N ARG A 422 -5.41 -26.97 -17.11
CA ARG A 422 -4.58 -26.85 -15.91
C ARG A 422 -4.63 -25.44 -15.38
N LYS A 423 -5.61 -25.17 -14.50
CA LYS A 423 -5.92 -23.82 -14.01
C LYS A 423 -4.79 -23.26 -13.14
N SER A 424 -4.13 -24.11 -12.35
CA SER A 424 -3.08 -23.70 -11.40
C SER A 424 -1.75 -23.33 -12.06
N ASP A 425 -1.41 -23.95 -13.19
CA ASP A 425 -0.09 -23.81 -13.85
C ASP A 425 0.28 -22.39 -14.29
N ASN A 426 -0.72 -21.53 -14.54
CA ASN A 426 -0.52 -20.16 -15.01
C ASN A 426 -1.05 -19.13 -14.00
N GLY A 427 -1.04 -19.49 -12.72
CA GLY A 427 -1.40 -18.60 -11.63
C GLY A 427 -2.91 -18.31 -11.50
N PHE A 428 -3.77 -19.24 -11.98
CA PHE A 428 -5.20 -19.02 -12.26
C PHE A 428 -5.49 -17.96 -13.34
N HIS A 429 -4.51 -17.79 -14.24
CA HIS A 429 -4.51 -17.06 -15.52
C HIS A 429 -4.55 -15.53 -15.43
N LEU A 430 -3.64 -15.01 -14.60
CA LEU A 430 -3.15 -13.62 -14.68
C LEU A 430 -2.28 -13.45 -15.93
N THR A 431 -2.87 -12.98 -17.03
CA THR A 431 -2.07 -12.56 -18.19
C THR A 431 -1.25 -11.34 -17.82
N ARG A 432 0.08 -11.46 -17.85
CA ARG A 432 1.04 -10.43 -17.43
C ARG A 432 1.19 -9.32 -18.48
N ILE A 433 0.08 -8.68 -18.82
CA ILE A 433 -0.03 -7.67 -19.89
C ILE A 433 0.78 -6.43 -19.53
N PHE A 434 0.66 -5.95 -18.29
CA PHE A 434 1.26 -4.69 -17.86
C PHE A 434 2.41 -4.97 -16.91
N THR A 435 3.63 -4.71 -17.38
CA THR A 435 4.86 -5.04 -16.67
C THR A 435 5.70 -3.79 -16.39
N SER A 436 6.39 -3.77 -15.26
CA SER A 436 7.44 -2.80 -14.94
C SER A 436 8.67 -3.57 -14.48
N ALA A 437 9.86 -3.10 -14.86
CA ALA A 437 11.13 -3.65 -14.44
C ALA A 437 11.96 -2.55 -13.77
N THR A 438 12.51 -2.84 -12.60
CA THR A 438 13.31 -1.90 -11.81
C THR A 438 14.60 -2.58 -11.37
N SER A 439 15.74 -1.90 -11.56
CA SER A 439 17.03 -2.43 -11.13
C SER A 439 17.10 -2.54 -9.60
N ASN A 440 17.65 -3.65 -9.12
CA ASN A 440 17.90 -3.92 -7.71
C ASN A 440 19.24 -3.33 -7.20
N ALA A 441 19.93 -2.53 -8.04
CA ALA A 441 21.21 -1.93 -7.72
C ALA A 441 21.11 -0.88 -6.59
N PRO A 442 22.10 -0.80 -5.68
CA PRO A 442 22.16 0.23 -4.64
C PRO A 442 22.68 1.59 -5.19
N PRO A 443 22.18 2.73 -4.68
CA PRO A 443 21.02 2.85 -3.79
C PRO A 443 19.76 2.40 -4.53
N LEU A 444 18.88 1.68 -3.83
CA LEU A 444 17.63 1.22 -4.43
C LEU A 444 16.90 2.42 -5.06
N PRO A 445 16.49 2.33 -6.33
CA PRO A 445 15.94 3.47 -7.03
C PRO A 445 14.70 3.97 -6.28
N ARG A 446 14.60 5.29 -6.09
CA ARG A 446 13.43 5.91 -5.44
C ARG A 446 12.18 5.82 -6.31
N ASP A 447 12.39 5.78 -7.63
CA ASP A 447 11.36 5.69 -8.65
C ASP A 447 11.37 4.29 -9.28
N TRP A 448 10.18 3.78 -9.54
CA TRP A 448 10.01 2.50 -10.23
C TRP A 448 10.05 2.70 -11.74
N GLY A 449 10.46 1.65 -12.45
CA GLY A 449 10.41 1.60 -13.91
C GLY A 449 8.98 1.87 -14.40
N ASP A 450 8.88 2.48 -15.58
CA ASP A 450 7.58 2.76 -16.17
C ASP A 450 6.84 1.45 -16.51
N VAL A 451 5.51 1.47 -16.34
CA VAL A 451 4.66 0.34 -16.73
C VAL A 451 4.50 0.34 -18.24
N ILE A 452 4.82 -0.79 -18.87
CA ILE A 452 4.72 -1.03 -20.32
C ILE A 452 3.79 -2.21 -20.61
N VAL A 453 3.28 -2.28 -21.84
CA VAL A 453 2.55 -3.45 -22.32
C VAL A 453 3.55 -4.50 -22.84
N ASP A 454 3.52 -5.69 -22.26
CA ASP A 454 4.25 -6.85 -22.79
C ASP A 454 3.56 -7.31 -24.08
N ARG A 455 4.22 -7.08 -25.22
CA ARG A 455 3.66 -7.43 -26.53
C ARG A 455 3.82 -8.91 -26.86
N SER A 456 4.67 -9.64 -26.15
CA SER A 456 4.87 -11.07 -26.40
C SER A 456 3.63 -11.89 -26.09
N VAL A 457 2.75 -11.40 -25.21
CA VAL A 457 1.50 -12.06 -24.84
C VAL A 457 0.32 -11.73 -25.76
N MET A 458 0.46 -10.77 -26.69
CA MET A 458 -0.61 -10.31 -27.60
C MET A 458 -1.34 -11.43 -28.36
N PRO A 459 -0.65 -12.47 -28.90
CA PRO A 459 -1.31 -13.55 -29.63
C PRO A 459 -2.29 -14.35 -28.76
N ASN A 460 -2.08 -14.38 -27.44
CA ASN A 460 -2.83 -15.18 -26.49
C ASN A 460 -3.94 -14.40 -25.76
N LEU A 461 -4.06 -13.10 -26.02
CA LEU A 461 -5.08 -12.26 -25.38
C LEU A 461 -6.48 -12.61 -25.89
N ASN A 462 -7.48 -12.54 -25.02
CA ASN A 462 -8.89 -12.50 -25.47
C ASN A 462 -9.28 -11.10 -25.97
N ASP A 463 -10.48 -10.97 -26.51
CA ASP A 463 -10.94 -9.71 -27.14
C ASP A 463 -11.04 -8.55 -26.14
N VAL A 464 -11.44 -8.83 -24.89
CA VAL A 464 -11.52 -7.83 -23.82
C VAL A 464 -10.13 -7.32 -23.44
N GLU A 465 -9.15 -8.22 -23.32
CA GLU A 465 -7.76 -7.87 -23.05
C GLU A 465 -7.14 -7.09 -24.21
N ARG A 466 -7.42 -7.47 -25.46
CA ARG A 466 -6.99 -6.71 -26.65
C ARG A 466 -7.56 -5.30 -26.65
N GLU A 467 -8.83 -5.14 -26.29
CA GLU A 467 -9.45 -3.83 -26.18
C GLU A 467 -8.86 -2.99 -25.03
N MET A 468 -8.57 -3.62 -23.89
CA MET A 468 -7.88 -2.97 -22.78
C MET A 468 -6.48 -2.47 -23.19
N VAL A 469 -5.73 -3.27 -23.95
CA VAL A 469 -4.44 -2.87 -24.53
C VAL A 469 -4.61 -1.74 -25.54
N ARG A 470 -5.65 -1.78 -26.38
CA ARG A 470 -5.95 -0.70 -27.33
C ARG A 470 -6.25 0.62 -26.60
N ASP A 471 -7.08 0.59 -25.56
CA ASP A 471 -7.39 1.77 -24.74
C ASP A 471 -6.14 2.31 -24.04
N TRP A 472 -5.28 1.42 -23.54
CA TRP A 472 -3.97 1.80 -23.02
C TRP A 472 -3.12 2.51 -24.07
N ASP A 473 -3.02 1.96 -25.28
CA ASP A 473 -2.21 2.50 -26.36
C ASP A 473 -2.71 3.86 -26.85
N GLU A 474 -4.03 3.99 -27.00
CA GLU A 474 -4.68 5.27 -27.32
C GLU A 474 -4.33 6.32 -26.26
N ARG A 475 -4.45 5.99 -24.97
CA ARG A 475 -4.12 6.91 -23.87
C ARG A 475 -2.63 7.21 -23.78
N HIS A 476 -1.78 6.22 -24.01
CA HIS A 476 -0.34 6.41 -24.03
C HIS A 476 0.07 7.33 -25.19
N ALA A 477 -0.53 7.15 -26.37
CA ALA A 477 -0.33 8.03 -27.51
C ALA A 477 -0.80 9.46 -27.22
N LEU A 478 -1.97 9.64 -26.60
CA LEU A 478 -2.45 10.95 -26.15
C LEU A 478 -1.52 11.58 -25.12
N TRP A 479 -1.01 10.81 -24.16
CA TRP A 479 -0.04 11.28 -23.18
C TRP A 479 1.25 11.76 -23.87
N ASN A 480 1.83 10.93 -24.74
CA ASN A 480 3.06 11.25 -25.46
C ASN A 480 2.90 12.46 -26.37
N MET A 481 1.80 12.52 -27.14
CA MET A 481 1.55 13.58 -28.10
C MET A 481 1.34 14.95 -27.45
N PHE A 482 0.65 15.00 -26.31
CA PHE A 482 0.20 16.28 -25.75
C PHE A 482 0.88 16.68 -24.44
N ARG A 483 1.35 15.72 -23.64
CA ARG A 483 1.76 15.98 -22.25
C ARG A 483 3.19 15.60 -21.92
N GLN A 484 3.73 14.52 -22.47
CA GLN A 484 5.02 13.97 -22.04
C GLN A 484 6.15 15.01 -22.07
N ASN A 485 6.30 15.74 -23.17
CA ASN A 485 7.38 16.73 -23.32
C ASN A 485 7.25 17.88 -22.32
N TRP A 486 6.05 18.47 -22.24
CA TRP A 486 5.77 19.54 -21.27
C TRP A 486 5.94 19.05 -19.83
N TYR A 487 5.45 17.86 -19.52
CA TYR A 487 5.53 17.28 -18.18
C TYR A 487 6.98 17.02 -17.79
N GLN A 488 7.79 16.41 -18.66
CA GLN A 488 9.20 16.18 -18.38
C GLN A 488 9.97 17.50 -18.17
N GLU A 489 9.72 18.52 -18.98
CA GLU A 489 10.33 19.84 -18.83
C GLU A 489 9.89 20.52 -17.53
N SER A 490 8.59 20.60 -17.28
CA SER A 490 8.03 21.28 -16.11
C SER A 490 8.36 20.53 -14.81
N GLN A 491 8.17 19.22 -14.77
CA GLN A 491 8.57 18.37 -13.66
C GLN A 491 10.08 18.46 -13.43
N GLY A 492 10.88 18.53 -14.50
CA GLY A 492 12.33 18.75 -14.43
C GLY A 492 12.70 20.03 -13.69
N ARG A 493 11.94 21.11 -13.86
CA ARG A 493 12.11 22.36 -13.10
C ARG A 493 11.58 22.23 -11.68
N TRP A 494 10.37 21.73 -11.53
CA TRP A 494 9.66 21.63 -10.26
C TRP A 494 10.37 20.69 -9.26
N LYS A 495 10.91 19.55 -9.71
CA LYS A 495 11.46 18.50 -8.85
C LYS A 495 12.70 18.92 -8.05
N TYR A 496 13.45 19.91 -8.54
CA TYR A 496 14.63 20.47 -7.88
C TYR A 496 14.32 21.75 -7.11
N THR A 497 13.04 22.04 -6.88
CA THR A 497 12.60 23.13 -6.01
C THR A 497 12.13 22.56 -4.67
N PRO A 498 11.94 23.38 -3.62
CA PRO A 498 11.37 22.93 -2.36
C PRO A 498 9.97 22.32 -2.53
N TRP A 499 9.18 22.78 -3.51
CA TRP A 499 7.88 22.17 -3.82
C TRP A 499 7.99 20.70 -4.25
N GLY A 500 9.10 20.34 -4.90
CA GLY A 500 9.42 18.99 -5.39
C GLY A 500 9.76 17.97 -4.30
N LEU A 501 9.98 18.40 -3.06
CA LEU A 501 10.30 17.55 -1.91
C LEU A 501 9.02 16.99 -1.25
N VAL A 502 8.32 16.14 -2.00
CA VAL A 502 7.02 15.52 -1.65
C VAL A 502 7.04 14.88 -0.25
N GLY A 503 8.12 14.16 0.09
CA GLY A 503 8.24 13.43 1.36
C GLY A 503 8.25 14.35 2.58
N ASP A 504 8.76 15.57 2.44
CA ASP A 504 8.86 16.56 3.52
C ASP A 504 7.59 17.43 3.62
N ARG A 505 6.75 17.43 2.57
CA ARG A 505 5.43 18.10 2.59
C ARG A 505 4.37 17.32 3.35
N VAL A 506 4.43 15.98 3.37
CA VAL A 506 3.45 15.14 4.07
C VAL A 506 3.36 15.46 5.57
N PRO A 507 4.49 15.55 6.31
CA PRO A 507 4.47 15.97 7.72
C PRO A 507 3.81 17.34 7.95
N MET A 508 3.87 18.27 6.99
CA MET A 508 3.24 19.60 7.14
C MET A 508 1.71 19.52 7.16
N THR A 509 1.13 18.67 6.30
CA THR A 509 -0.32 18.42 6.27
C THR A 509 -0.78 17.69 7.53
N LEU A 510 -0.04 16.65 7.94
CA LEU A 510 -0.36 15.86 9.14
C LEU A 510 -0.23 16.69 10.41
N PHE A 511 0.82 17.52 10.52
CA PHE A 511 0.98 18.48 11.62
C PHE A 511 -0.21 19.42 11.73
N ARG A 512 -0.72 19.96 10.62
CA ARG A 512 -1.88 20.87 10.64
C ARG A 512 -3.12 20.20 11.24
N HIS A 513 -3.34 18.93 10.93
CA HIS A 513 -4.44 18.13 11.50
C HIS A 513 -4.21 17.92 13.01
N ALA A 514 -3.06 17.38 13.38
CA ALA A 514 -2.67 17.16 14.78
C ALA A 514 -2.75 18.44 15.62
N PHE A 515 -2.32 19.58 15.08
CA PHE A 515 -2.36 20.88 15.74
C PHE A 515 -3.79 21.35 16.01
N LYS A 516 -4.69 21.13 15.05
CA LYS A 516 -6.12 21.45 15.21
C LYS A 516 -6.75 20.65 16.35
N GLU A 517 -6.39 19.38 16.45
CA GLU A 517 -6.84 18.47 17.52
C GLU A 517 -6.06 18.63 18.84
N ARG A 518 -5.08 19.54 18.89
CA ARG A 518 -4.18 19.76 20.04
C ARG A 518 -3.44 18.49 20.46
N ASP A 519 -3.05 17.68 19.50
CA ASP A 519 -2.27 16.46 19.71
C ASP A 519 -0.77 16.77 19.84
N GLN A 520 -0.28 16.86 21.07
CA GLN A 520 1.14 17.21 21.32
C GLN A 520 2.14 16.17 20.79
N ILE A 521 1.76 14.89 20.77
CA ILE A 521 2.68 13.81 20.43
C ILE A 521 2.83 13.74 18.91
N GLU A 522 1.72 13.74 18.17
CA GLU A 522 1.78 13.78 16.71
C GLU A 522 2.43 15.08 16.22
N CYS A 523 2.08 16.23 16.81
CA CYS A 523 2.74 17.49 16.49
C CYS A 523 4.26 17.41 16.70
N ALA A 524 4.71 16.78 17.79
CA ALA A 524 6.13 16.59 18.06
C ALA A 524 6.80 15.63 17.06
N VAL A 525 6.16 14.51 16.72
CA VAL A 525 6.67 13.54 15.74
C VAL A 525 6.84 14.18 14.37
N TYR A 526 5.81 14.88 13.87
CA TYR A 526 5.86 15.50 12.54
C TYR A 526 6.82 16.69 12.48
N SER A 527 6.89 17.51 13.53
CA SER A 527 7.84 18.62 13.58
C SER A 527 9.28 18.13 13.71
N ALA A 528 9.56 17.12 14.55
CA ALA A 528 10.89 16.55 14.70
C ALA A 528 11.41 15.95 13.38
N ARG A 529 10.55 15.26 12.62
CA ARG A 529 10.89 14.73 11.29
C ARG A 529 11.40 15.82 10.34
N LEU A 530 10.86 17.04 10.42
CA LEU A 530 11.30 18.16 9.60
C LEU A 530 12.51 18.88 10.19
N VAL A 531 12.57 19.06 11.52
CA VAL A 531 13.73 19.68 12.18
C VAL A 531 15.00 18.88 11.91
N HIS A 532 14.93 17.54 12.00
CA HIS A 532 16.10 16.66 11.84
C HIS A 532 16.54 16.44 10.38
N THR A 533 15.96 17.14 9.40
CA THR A 533 16.56 17.20 8.06
C THR A 533 17.91 17.94 8.07
N ILE A 534 18.21 18.66 9.15
CA ILE A 534 19.50 19.28 9.46
C ILE A 534 19.92 18.90 10.88
N SER A 535 21.21 18.64 11.08
CA SER A 535 21.77 18.14 12.34
C SER A 535 22.16 19.30 13.28
N TRP A 536 21.18 19.97 13.87
CA TRP A 536 21.41 21.11 14.78
C TRP A 536 22.09 20.74 16.11
N LEU A 537 22.05 19.46 16.50
CA LEU A 537 22.57 18.94 17.76
C LEU A 537 24.02 18.42 17.67
N GLU A 538 24.56 18.31 16.46
CA GLU A 538 25.89 17.74 16.20
C GLU A 538 26.99 18.82 16.11
N GLY A 539 26.67 20.06 16.54
CA GLY A 539 27.59 21.19 16.56
C GLY A 539 27.68 21.97 15.26
N LEU A 540 28.43 23.07 15.28
CA LEU A 540 28.45 24.06 14.19
C LEU A 540 28.99 23.47 12.90
N GLN A 541 30.04 22.66 12.95
CA GLN A 541 30.66 22.11 11.73
C GLN A 541 29.70 21.19 10.96
N LYS A 542 29.00 20.30 11.68
CA LYS A 542 27.99 19.43 11.07
C LYS A 542 26.83 20.25 10.53
N LEU A 543 26.35 21.22 11.30
CA LEU A 543 25.30 22.13 10.86
C LEU A 543 25.67 22.82 9.54
N LEU A 544 26.87 23.41 9.46
CA LEU A 544 27.34 24.08 8.25
C LEU A 544 27.45 23.11 7.06
N SER A 545 27.75 21.83 7.29
CA SER A 545 27.79 20.81 6.23
C SER A 545 26.40 20.42 5.71
N ASP A 546 25.36 20.61 6.52
CA ASP A 546 23.96 20.32 6.18
C ASP A 546 23.22 21.55 5.60
N LEU A 547 23.89 22.71 5.54
CA LEU A 547 23.36 23.95 4.95
C LEU A 547 23.87 24.15 3.51
N PRO A 548 23.16 24.93 2.69
CA PRO A 548 23.66 25.38 1.39
C PRO A 548 25.07 26.01 1.50
N PRO A 549 25.94 25.82 0.51
CA PRO A 549 25.66 25.23 -0.81
C PRO A 549 25.75 23.69 -0.86
N LEU A 550 25.97 23.02 0.26
CA LEU A 550 26.21 21.56 0.30
C LEU A 550 24.91 20.74 0.31
N ASN A 551 23.81 21.33 0.76
CA ASN A 551 22.48 20.73 0.80
C ASN A 551 21.43 21.76 0.39
N ASP A 552 20.67 21.47 -0.68
CA ASP A 552 19.95 22.52 -1.41
C ASP A 552 18.79 23.15 -0.62
N TRP A 553 17.88 22.34 -0.07
CA TRP A 553 16.58 22.83 0.45
C TRP A 553 16.18 22.31 1.82
N SER A 554 16.97 21.43 2.43
CA SER A 554 16.63 20.80 3.72
C SER A 554 16.39 21.83 4.82
N TRP A 555 17.08 22.97 4.74
CA TRP A 555 16.94 24.07 5.69
C TRP A 555 15.55 24.70 5.72
N ILE A 556 14.84 24.73 4.57
CA ILE A 556 13.46 25.27 4.48
C ILE A 556 12.53 24.45 5.34
N PHE A 557 12.57 23.12 5.18
CA PHE A 557 11.76 22.19 5.95
C PHE A 557 12.14 22.19 7.41
N SER A 558 13.43 22.29 7.70
CA SER A 558 13.90 22.39 9.06
C SER A 558 13.45 23.67 9.76
N ALA A 559 13.50 24.82 9.07
CA ALA A 559 12.94 26.07 9.57
C ALA A 559 11.44 25.97 9.82
N ILE A 560 10.69 25.30 8.93
CA ILE A 560 9.26 25.03 9.13
C ILE A 560 9.03 24.13 10.36
N GLY A 561 9.84 23.09 10.54
CA GLY A 561 9.80 22.24 11.73
C GLY A 561 10.05 23.02 13.03
N LEU A 562 10.98 23.98 13.01
CA LEU A 562 11.23 24.89 14.13
C LEU A 562 10.03 25.81 14.40
N LEU A 563 9.39 26.34 13.35
CA LEU A 563 8.16 27.12 13.47
C LEU A 563 6.99 26.29 14.03
N MET A 564 6.89 25.02 13.63
CA MET A 564 5.91 24.07 14.17
C MET A 564 6.14 23.84 15.67
N LEU A 565 7.38 23.60 16.10
CA LEU A 565 7.73 23.51 17.52
C LEU A 565 7.42 24.81 18.26
N ALA A 566 7.70 25.96 17.65
CA ALA A 566 7.36 27.27 18.20
C ALA A 566 5.84 27.50 18.30
N ALA A 567 5.00 26.77 17.56
CA ALA A 567 3.53 26.84 17.68
C ALA A 567 2.97 25.92 18.79
N CYS A 568 3.75 24.95 19.25
CA CYS A 568 3.37 23.96 20.27
C CYS A 568 3.85 24.35 21.70
N PRO A 569 3.30 23.71 22.73
CA PRO A 569 3.84 23.76 24.10
C PRO A 569 5.26 23.17 24.18
N ILE A 570 6.09 23.70 25.09
CA ILE A 570 7.41 23.13 25.42
C ILE A 570 7.21 21.85 26.25
N ARG A 571 7.81 20.76 25.79
CA ARG A 571 7.78 19.47 26.48
C ARG A 571 8.89 19.42 27.51
N LEU A 572 8.54 19.39 28.79
CA LEU A 572 9.50 19.28 29.90
C LEU A 572 9.88 17.83 30.21
N SER A 573 9.04 16.88 29.81
CA SER A 573 9.22 15.45 30.00
C SER A 573 8.86 14.69 28.72
N THR A 574 9.26 13.43 28.63
CA THR A 574 8.78 12.54 27.57
C THR A 574 7.26 12.42 27.68
N LEU A 575 6.56 12.70 26.59
CA LEU A 575 5.16 12.36 26.44
C LEU A 575 5.09 11.00 25.78
N THR A 576 4.48 10.04 26.44
CA THR A 576 4.21 8.73 25.87
C THR A 576 2.71 8.61 25.69
N ARG A 577 2.29 8.48 24.44
CA ARG A 577 1.01 7.86 24.14
C ARG A 577 1.35 6.41 23.96
N ASN A 578 0.99 5.63 24.96
CA ASN A 578 0.62 4.27 24.63
C ASN A 578 -0.57 4.47 23.70
N GLU A 579 -0.40 4.15 22.41
CA GLU A 579 -1.60 3.75 21.67
C GLU A 579 -2.24 2.72 22.59
N PRO A 580 -3.52 2.91 22.97
CA PRO A 580 -4.18 1.87 23.74
C PRO A 580 -3.91 0.61 22.93
N ALA A 581 -3.10 -0.32 23.47
CA ALA A 581 -3.00 -1.67 22.95
C ALA A 581 -4.44 -2.04 22.73
N SER A 582 -4.86 -2.20 21.46
CA SER A 582 -6.25 -1.97 21.06
C SER A 582 -7.15 -2.38 22.21
N GLU A 583 -7.75 -1.39 22.92
CA GLU A 583 -8.36 -1.66 24.24
C GLU A 583 -9.44 -2.76 24.15
N ILE A 584 -9.81 -3.06 22.90
CA ILE A 584 -10.56 -4.18 22.40
C ILE A 584 -10.21 -5.51 23.10
N LEU A 585 -8.98 -5.86 23.50
CA LEU A 585 -8.74 -7.20 24.08
C LEU A 585 -7.76 -7.26 25.26
N LYS A 586 -8.24 -6.91 26.47
CA LYS A 586 -7.61 -7.31 27.74
C LYS A 586 -7.72 -8.82 28.00
N SER A 587 -8.67 -9.49 27.33
CA SER A 587 -8.83 -10.94 27.23
C SER A 587 -9.72 -11.25 26.02
N SER A 588 -9.22 -12.07 25.08
CA SER A 588 -10.07 -12.69 24.06
C SER A 588 -10.14 -14.17 24.33
N TYR A 589 -11.32 -14.72 24.10
CA TYR A 589 -11.52 -16.15 24.11
C TYR A 589 -11.90 -16.59 22.72
N ILE A 590 -11.40 -17.76 22.34
CA ILE A 590 -11.92 -18.46 21.17
C ILE A 590 -12.79 -19.60 21.72
N ARG A 591 -14.02 -19.68 21.22
CA ARG A 591 -14.97 -20.74 21.58
C ARG A 591 -15.44 -21.46 20.32
N PRO A 592 -15.81 -22.74 20.38
CA PRO A 592 -16.36 -23.41 19.21
C PRO A 592 -17.65 -22.70 18.76
N SER A 593 -17.84 -22.55 17.46
CA SER A 593 -19.12 -22.12 16.91
C SER A 593 -20.22 -23.12 17.26
N LYS A 594 -21.48 -22.74 17.08
CA LYS A 594 -22.61 -23.66 17.30
C LYS A 594 -22.45 -24.95 16.47
N MET A 595 -22.01 -24.82 15.23
CA MET A 595 -21.77 -25.98 14.34
C MET A 595 -20.60 -26.85 14.82
N ALA A 596 -19.52 -26.23 15.30
CA ALA A 596 -18.40 -26.97 15.87
C ALA A 596 -18.82 -27.79 17.11
N LEU A 597 -19.69 -27.25 17.96
CA LEU A 597 -20.27 -27.98 19.11
C LEU A 597 -21.14 -29.15 18.67
N GLU A 598 -21.97 -28.97 17.64
CA GLU A 598 -22.88 -30.00 17.13
C GLU A 598 -22.14 -31.24 16.60
N VAL A 599 -20.92 -31.07 16.06
CA VAL A 599 -20.07 -32.20 15.61
C VAL A 599 -19.16 -32.77 16.73
N GLY A 600 -19.34 -32.32 17.96
CA GLY A 600 -18.66 -32.87 19.14
C GLY A 600 -17.31 -32.25 19.49
N ASN A 601 -16.99 -31.05 18.99
CA ASN A 601 -15.86 -30.30 19.53
C ASN A 601 -16.12 -29.98 21.03
N PRO A 602 -15.08 -30.03 21.89
CA PRO A 602 -15.23 -29.70 23.29
C PRO A 602 -15.64 -28.22 23.44
N ASP A 603 -16.60 -27.94 24.33
CA ASP A 603 -16.99 -26.59 24.74
C ASP A 603 -15.93 -25.97 25.69
N GLU A 604 -14.68 -25.99 25.22
CA GLU A 604 -13.54 -25.44 25.92
C GLU A 604 -13.30 -24.02 25.41
N ARG A 605 -13.19 -23.08 26.34
CA ARG A 605 -12.75 -21.72 26.03
C ARG A 605 -11.24 -21.70 26.02
N ILE A 606 -10.67 -21.30 24.89
CA ILE A 606 -9.23 -21.12 24.76
C ILE A 606 -8.97 -19.65 25.05
N GLU A 607 -8.36 -19.40 26.19
CA GLU A 607 -7.81 -18.08 26.52
C GLU A 607 -6.67 -17.80 25.56
N ARG A 608 -6.75 -16.66 24.88
CA ARG A 608 -5.66 -16.21 24.02
C ARG A 608 -4.58 -15.59 24.87
N ASP A 609 -3.34 -15.95 24.57
CA ASP A 609 -2.24 -15.14 25.04
C ASP A 609 -2.45 -13.72 24.48
N PRO A 610 -2.38 -12.68 25.31
CA PRO A 610 -2.44 -11.32 24.79
C PRO A 610 -1.28 -11.17 23.83
N ILE A 611 -1.58 -11.17 22.52
CA ILE A 611 -0.56 -10.85 21.52
C ILE A 611 -0.12 -9.45 21.93
N PRO A 612 1.18 -9.23 22.24
CA PRO A 612 1.65 -7.90 22.47
C PRO A 612 1.32 -7.15 21.19
N SER A 613 0.29 -6.31 21.22
CA SER A 613 0.17 -5.26 20.23
C SER A 613 1.56 -4.67 20.22
N THR A 614 2.22 -4.61 19.08
CA THR A 614 3.40 -3.76 18.99
C THR A 614 2.85 -2.35 19.05
N SER A 615 2.34 -1.95 20.23
CA SER A 615 2.05 -0.59 20.58
C SER A 615 3.40 0.04 20.43
N HIS A 616 3.62 0.65 19.27
CA HIS A 616 4.70 1.56 19.11
C HIS A 616 4.26 2.72 19.96
N ALA A 617 4.56 2.65 21.26
CA ALA A 617 4.31 3.72 22.18
C ALA A 617 4.91 4.95 21.52
N GLN A 618 4.03 5.83 21.04
CA GLN A 618 4.47 7.02 20.36
C GLN A 618 5.01 7.92 21.46
N SER A 619 6.34 7.97 21.53
CA SER A 619 7.03 8.81 22.49
C SER A 619 7.50 10.08 21.80
N ALA A 620 7.09 11.22 22.34
CA ALA A 620 7.71 12.50 22.04
C ALA A 620 8.68 12.85 23.18
N PRO A 621 10.00 12.86 22.95
CA PRO A 621 10.96 13.20 23.99
C PRO A 621 10.79 14.66 24.47
N PRO A 622 11.43 15.03 25.60
CA PRO A 622 11.53 16.41 26.02
C PRO A 622 12.03 17.29 24.87
N THR A 623 11.62 18.55 24.90
CA THR A 623 12.06 19.56 23.94
C THR A 623 13.57 19.74 24.06
N GLU A 624 14.28 19.52 22.96
CA GLU A 624 15.71 19.81 22.83
C GLU A 624 15.94 20.81 21.69
N LEU A 625 16.88 21.73 21.90
CA LEU A 625 17.42 22.59 20.86
C LEU A 625 18.88 22.94 21.19
N GLY A 626 19.75 22.83 20.18
CA GLY A 626 21.08 23.45 20.16
C GLY A 626 21.08 24.59 19.15
N ASN A 627 21.72 25.70 19.47
CA ASN A 627 21.95 26.80 18.53
C ASN A 627 23.47 27.02 18.36
N PRO A 628 24.09 26.30 17.42
CA PRO A 628 25.53 26.39 17.21
C PRO A 628 26.01 27.77 16.73
N PHE A 629 25.15 28.57 16.09
CA PHE A 629 25.50 29.94 15.67
C PHE A 629 25.77 30.87 16.86
N ARG A 630 25.17 30.56 18.01
CA ARG A 630 25.34 31.32 19.26
C ARG A 630 26.26 30.62 20.26
N GLY A 631 26.92 29.52 19.86
CA GLY A 631 27.73 28.70 20.76
C GLY A 631 26.93 27.96 21.83
N ILE A 632 25.64 27.70 21.58
CA ILE A 632 24.74 27.03 22.51
C ILE A 632 24.70 25.55 22.16
N GLU A 633 25.44 24.74 22.91
CA GLU A 633 25.66 23.32 22.60
C GLU A 633 24.50 22.39 23.03
N ARG A 634 23.65 22.80 23.99
CA ARG A 634 22.38 22.15 24.37
C ARG A 634 21.75 22.84 25.57
N HIS A 635 20.46 23.14 25.55
CA HIS A 635 19.72 23.51 26.77
C HIS A 635 18.47 22.63 26.95
N GLY A 636 18.29 22.10 28.16
CA GLY A 636 17.13 21.32 28.58
C GLY A 636 15.94 22.21 28.97
N PRO A 637 15.44 22.20 30.21
CA PRO A 637 14.18 22.85 30.63
C PRO A 637 14.14 24.40 30.51
N LEU A 638 15.19 25.02 29.96
CA LEU A 638 15.28 26.46 29.71
C LEU A 638 14.92 26.86 28.27
N VAL A 639 14.70 25.89 27.36
CA VAL A 639 14.29 26.18 25.98
C VAL A 639 12.88 26.78 25.97
N THR A 640 12.74 27.88 25.24
CA THR A 640 11.48 28.58 25.02
C THR A 640 11.13 28.57 23.54
N GLN A 641 9.89 28.91 23.20
CA GLN A 641 9.50 29.05 21.80
C GLN A 641 10.29 30.16 21.07
N PHE A 642 10.81 31.15 21.80
CA PHE A 642 11.66 32.19 21.21
C PHE A 642 13.00 31.63 20.73
N ASP A 643 13.51 30.55 21.32
CA ASP A 643 14.78 29.95 20.89
C ASP A 643 14.64 29.28 19.51
N TYR A 644 13.51 28.62 19.26
CA TYR A 644 13.19 28.10 17.92
C TYR A 644 13.06 29.22 16.89
N LEU A 645 12.37 30.31 17.24
CA LEU A 645 12.20 31.48 16.37
C LEU A 645 13.55 32.15 16.07
N ASN A 646 14.39 32.33 17.10
CA ASN A 646 15.74 32.86 16.96
C ASN A 646 16.60 31.99 16.05
N MET A 647 16.51 30.66 16.18
CA MET A 647 17.26 29.74 15.33
C MET A 647 16.88 29.88 13.85
N VAL A 648 15.59 30.04 13.55
CA VAL A 648 15.13 30.32 12.17
C VAL A 648 15.78 31.59 11.62
N LEU A 649 15.83 32.66 12.41
CA LEU A 649 16.48 33.91 11.98
C LEU A 649 18.00 33.77 11.83
N ASP A 650 18.66 33.04 12.72
CA ASP A 650 20.11 32.83 12.65
C ASP A 650 20.51 32.07 11.38
N VAL A 651 19.71 31.05 11.00
CA VAL A 651 19.88 30.33 9.72
C VAL A 651 19.68 31.29 8.54
N ILE A 652 18.60 32.07 8.53
CA ILE A 652 18.33 33.02 7.44
C ILE A 652 19.44 34.06 7.32
N ASN A 653 19.93 34.59 8.45
CA ASN A 653 21.03 35.55 8.50
C ASN A 653 22.34 34.93 7.99
N PHE A 654 22.62 33.68 8.35
CA PHE A 654 23.76 32.93 7.81
C PHE A 654 23.66 32.78 6.29
N LEU A 655 22.50 32.37 5.76
CA LEU A 655 22.29 32.22 4.32
C LEU A 655 22.42 33.55 3.57
N ALA A 656 21.85 34.62 4.13
CA ALA A 656 21.95 35.96 3.57
C ALA A 656 23.41 36.48 3.58
N GLY A 657 24.13 36.28 4.69
CA GLY A 657 25.54 36.68 4.82
C GLY A 657 26.50 35.91 3.91
N ASN A 658 26.10 34.74 3.42
CA ASN A 658 26.85 33.92 2.46
C ASN A 658 26.29 34.01 1.03
N GLU A 659 25.39 34.96 0.75
CA GLU A 659 24.80 35.19 -0.58
C GLU A 659 24.17 33.93 -1.21
N ILE A 660 23.56 33.08 -0.38
CA ILE A 660 22.91 31.85 -0.85
C ILE A 660 21.58 32.18 -1.55
N TYR A 661 21.46 31.75 -2.81
CA TYR A 661 20.21 31.86 -3.56
C TYR A 661 19.11 30.94 -2.99
N THR A 662 17.90 31.48 -2.85
CA THR A 662 16.72 30.70 -2.44
C THR A 662 15.44 31.16 -3.13
N TYR A 663 14.37 30.38 -2.97
CA TYR A 663 13.04 30.71 -3.48
C TYR A 663 12.35 31.73 -2.58
N GLY A 664 12.25 32.97 -3.07
CA GLY A 664 11.59 34.09 -2.40
C GLY A 664 10.23 33.76 -1.77
N PRO A 665 9.29 33.08 -2.46
CA PRO A 665 7.99 32.73 -1.88
C PRO A 665 8.08 31.91 -0.57
N TRP A 666 9.03 30.98 -0.47
CA TRP A 666 9.25 30.20 0.76
C TRP A 666 9.85 31.04 1.87
N LEU A 667 10.86 31.85 1.55
CA LEU A 667 11.48 32.73 2.53
C LEU A 667 10.48 33.75 3.10
N VAL A 668 9.68 34.38 2.23
CA VAL A 668 8.63 35.34 2.62
C VAL A 668 7.62 34.68 3.54
N GLU A 669 7.17 33.47 3.22
CA GLU A 669 6.21 32.76 4.03
C GLU A 669 6.78 32.29 5.38
N ILE A 670 8.03 31.82 5.41
CA ILE A 670 8.74 31.49 6.66
C ILE A 670 8.83 32.74 7.54
N LEU A 671 9.24 33.88 6.99
CA LEU A 671 9.36 35.15 7.73
C LEU A 671 7.99 35.66 8.20
N ARG A 672 6.93 35.52 7.39
CA ARG A 672 5.56 35.88 7.76
C ARG A 672 5.06 35.01 8.92
N CYS A 673 5.20 33.69 8.80
CA CYS A 673 4.84 32.74 9.85
C CYS A 673 5.63 33.01 11.13
N HIS A 674 6.94 33.25 11.02
CA HIS A 674 7.81 33.65 12.13
C HIS A 674 7.28 34.92 12.82
N ALA A 675 6.98 35.99 12.07
CA ALA A 675 6.50 37.24 12.65
C ALA A 675 5.17 37.08 13.42
N ILE A 676 4.22 36.33 12.85
CA ILE A 676 2.94 36.03 13.51
C ILE A 676 3.15 35.23 14.78
N LEU A 677 3.94 34.16 14.72
CA LEU A 677 4.24 33.35 15.91
C LEU A 677 5.01 34.14 16.96
N HIS A 678 5.95 35.01 16.58
CA HIS A 678 6.68 35.86 17.52
C HIS A 678 5.73 36.83 18.25
N GLN A 679 4.81 37.47 17.53
CA GLN A 679 3.79 38.33 18.12
C GLN A 679 2.86 37.55 19.07
N GLU A 680 2.37 36.40 18.64
CA GLU A 680 1.53 35.54 19.47
C GLU A 680 2.27 35.04 20.73
N ARG A 681 3.55 34.70 20.62
CA ARG A 681 4.37 34.28 21.78
C ARG A 681 4.65 35.43 22.72
N THR A 682 4.86 36.64 22.20
CA THR A 682 4.98 37.85 23.03
C THR A 682 3.68 38.10 23.79
N ARG A 683 2.53 38.06 23.10
CA ARG A 683 1.20 38.19 23.70
C ARG A 683 0.95 37.15 24.78
N LEU A 684 1.24 35.88 24.51
CA LEU A 684 1.09 34.79 25.49
C LEU A 684 2.01 34.97 26.70
N LYS A 685 3.24 35.45 26.51
CA LYS A 685 4.18 35.75 27.60
C LYS A 685 3.69 36.91 28.47
N GLU A 686 3.10 37.94 27.88
CA GLU A 686 2.51 39.06 28.62
C GLU A 686 1.27 38.63 29.43
N HIS A 687 0.39 37.83 28.82
CA HIS A 687 -0.87 37.38 29.46
C HIS A 687 -0.66 36.22 30.44
N PHE A 688 0.35 35.37 30.21
CA PHE A 688 0.68 34.21 31.04
C PHE A 688 2.18 34.16 31.36
N PRO A 689 2.74 35.12 32.12
CA PRO A 689 4.19 35.22 32.34
C PRO A 689 4.85 33.94 32.85
N GLN A 690 4.16 33.20 33.74
CA GLN A 690 4.68 31.98 34.34
C GLN A 690 4.40 30.71 33.52
N ASP A 691 3.37 30.70 32.67
CA ASP A 691 2.87 29.47 32.01
C ASP A 691 2.86 29.53 30.47
N HIS A 692 3.33 30.63 29.86
CA HIS A 692 3.27 30.83 28.40
C HIS A 692 3.91 29.69 27.60
N GLN A 693 4.94 29.04 28.15
CA GLN A 693 5.62 27.90 27.53
C GLN A 693 4.70 26.68 27.36
N GLN A 694 3.69 26.53 28.21
CA GLN A 694 2.72 25.43 28.18
C GLN A 694 1.49 25.75 27.30
N LYS A 695 1.42 26.97 26.75
CA LYS A 695 0.30 27.39 25.90
C LYS A 695 0.58 27.07 24.44
N TRP A 696 -0.46 26.71 23.71
CA TRP A 696 -0.41 26.61 22.26
C TRP A 696 -0.52 27.99 21.60
N ALA A 697 -0.01 28.12 20.39
CA ALA A 697 -0.44 29.19 19.51
C ALA A 697 -1.96 29.05 19.20
N SER A 698 -2.62 30.18 18.98
CA SER A 698 -4.06 30.24 18.70
C SER A 698 -4.41 29.47 17.43
N GLU A 699 -3.65 29.70 16.36
CA GLU A 699 -3.75 29.05 15.06
C GLU A 699 -2.37 28.65 14.52
N TRP A 700 -2.36 27.77 13.52
CA TRP A 700 -1.18 27.48 12.73
C TRP A 700 -1.18 28.36 11.48
N PRO A 701 -0.30 29.39 11.39
CA PRO A 701 -0.46 30.42 10.37
C PRO A 701 0.19 30.07 9.03
N PHE A 702 1.05 29.04 8.95
CA PHE A 702 1.80 28.71 7.75
C PHE A 702 0.88 28.25 6.60
N GLN A 703 1.12 28.76 5.40
CA GLN A 703 0.46 28.41 4.16
C GLN A 703 1.49 27.95 3.14
N LEU A 704 1.20 26.89 2.39
CA LEU A 704 2.12 26.46 1.33
C LEU A 704 2.21 27.58 0.26
N PRO A 705 3.40 28.12 -0.05
CA PRO A 705 3.55 29.16 -1.06
C PRO A 705 3.11 28.69 -2.44
N GLU A 706 2.57 29.61 -3.25
CA GLU A 706 2.27 29.32 -4.66
C GLU A 706 3.57 29.05 -5.43
N TYR A 707 3.61 27.94 -6.18
CA TYR A 707 4.76 27.61 -7.01
C TYR A 707 4.94 28.67 -8.10
N SER A 708 6.10 29.31 -8.11
CA SER A 708 6.51 30.20 -9.20
C SER A 708 7.44 29.42 -10.11
N SER A 709 6.93 28.91 -11.23
CA SER A 709 7.77 28.27 -12.24
C SER A 709 8.88 29.24 -12.65
N PRO A 710 10.17 28.89 -12.50
CA PRO A 710 11.25 29.74 -12.97
C PRO A 710 11.22 29.74 -14.51
N ARG A 711 10.40 30.63 -15.09
CA ARG A 711 10.37 30.92 -16.52
C ARG A 711 10.85 32.34 -16.72
N GLY A 712 12.11 32.47 -17.11
CA GLY A 712 12.55 33.57 -17.96
C GLY A 712 12.75 34.95 -17.34
N SER A 713 12.86 35.09 -16.01
CA SER A 713 13.51 36.27 -15.42
C SER A 713 14.83 35.85 -14.80
N ALA A 714 15.89 35.90 -15.60
CA ALA A 714 17.24 36.11 -15.10
C ALA A 714 17.43 37.55 -14.56
N GLU A 715 16.35 38.20 -14.12
CA GLU A 715 16.31 39.54 -13.56
C GLU A 715 15.17 39.60 -12.54
N THR A 716 15.49 39.37 -11.27
CA THR A 716 15.07 40.16 -10.10
C THR A 716 15.81 39.67 -8.88
#